data_AF-A0A1A9I7B4-F1
#
_entry.id   AF-A0A1A9I7B4-F1
#
_cell.length_a   1.000
_cell.length_b   1.000
_cell.length_c   1.000
_cell.angle_alpha   90.00
_cell.angle_beta   90.00
_cell.angle_gamma   90.00
#
_symmetry.space_group_name_H-M   'P 1'
#
loop_
_entity.id
_entity.type
_entity.pdbx_description
1 polymer ?
#
loop_
_entity_poly.entity_id
_entity_poly.type
_entity_poly.pdbx_seq_one_letter_code
_entity_poly.pdbx_strand_id
1 'polypeptide(L)'
;MRKLFFILLVIIALQLHAQELPYAQRMALTAMHLWPDSFSVVPGKPARWSYDQGVILKGIEGIWLQTGDPKWFQYIQHSMDYFVAEDGSIKDYAPDSYNLDHINNGKLLLLLYRVTGKEKYKKAATLLRTQLSTQPRTKEGGFWHKKTYPYQMWLDGLYMAQPFYAEYAGVFGEDSVFNDVARQFVLMEKKAIDPATGLLYHGYDESRVQQWADKQTGHSPNFWGRALGWYGMALVDALDYFPDEHPGKKQLIAILKRFAAAVVKVQDPKTGLWYDIVNLPGKKPNYTESSASAMLVYTLAKGVRKGYLSSGYLVNAANGFDGLIKNKITVDKNGFTNLEGTVSVSGLGGKPYRNGSFEYYMSEKVVQNDPKGVGAFILAANEAALIKKEPVGKGKTVLLDNYYNNETKTGPGGKTASWHYTWDDRSNGGYYFLGNLFEQYAATIKTLKTAPSAQALKNASVYIIVDPDTEKETAHPNYMNPADAQTIADWVKQGGVLVLLANDAGNCDLEHFNILADQFGIHFNEDNLLMVRNNDYEMGKVNISPGNIVFKNAKNVYLKEIASLNLYKNVVPVLKSGNNNVMAVARYGRGTVLALGDPWIYNEYVDGRKLPLQYENYKAAQDWVRFLLNKAIIKN
;
A
#
# COMPACT_ATOMS: atom_id res chain seq x y z
N MET A 1 -71.47 5.41 31.85
CA MET A 1 -70.22 4.62 31.69
C MET A 1 -70.31 3.75 30.45
N ARG A 2 -69.63 4.10 29.35
CA ARG A 2 -69.22 3.15 28.30
C ARG A 2 -68.08 3.81 27.51
N LYS A 3 -66.90 3.19 27.57
CA LYS A 3 -65.61 3.68 27.08
C LYS A 3 -65.50 3.47 25.57
N LEU A 4 -65.06 4.51 24.85
CA LEU A 4 -64.47 4.40 23.52
C LEU A 4 -62.96 4.13 23.67
N PHE A 5 -62.44 3.13 22.99
CA PHE A 5 -61.00 2.91 22.79
C PHE A 5 -60.67 3.24 21.33
N PHE A 6 -59.80 4.22 21.13
CA PHE A 6 -59.11 4.45 19.85
C PHE A 6 -57.67 3.95 20.02
N ILE A 7 -57.26 2.98 19.20
CA ILE A 7 -55.87 2.53 19.09
C ILE A 7 -55.27 3.25 17.88
N LEU A 8 -54.25 4.09 18.11
CA LEU A 8 -53.42 4.69 17.07
C LEU A 8 -52.15 3.83 16.94
N LEU A 9 -52.02 3.12 15.82
CA LEU A 9 -50.82 2.37 15.44
C LEU A 9 -49.84 3.32 14.74
N VAL A 10 -48.75 3.69 15.42
CA VAL A 10 -47.63 4.41 14.81
C VAL A 10 -46.65 3.40 14.24
N ILE A 11 -46.59 3.29 12.91
CA ILE A 11 -45.55 2.53 12.22
C ILE A 11 -44.31 3.43 12.12
N ILE A 12 -43.30 3.16 12.94
CA ILE A 12 -41.96 3.74 12.79
C ILE A 12 -41.26 2.95 11.69
N ALA A 13 -41.16 3.53 10.49
CA ALA A 13 -40.30 3.01 9.43
C ALA A 13 -38.84 3.34 9.79
N LEU A 14 -38.11 2.36 10.32
CA LEU A 14 -36.65 2.42 10.40
C LEU A 14 -36.10 2.36 8.98
N GLN A 15 -35.74 3.51 8.40
CA GLN A 15 -34.89 3.53 7.21
C GLN A 15 -33.49 3.04 7.61
N LEU A 16 -33.23 1.76 7.35
CA LEU A 16 -31.87 1.22 7.27
C LEU A 16 -31.12 2.01 6.20
N HIS A 17 -30.40 3.05 6.59
CA HIS A 17 -29.41 3.68 5.73
C HIS A 17 -28.29 2.65 5.54
N ALA A 18 -28.27 1.98 4.39
CA ALA A 18 -27.09 1.25 3.97
C ALA A 18 -25.92 2.23 3.97
N GLN A 19 -24.84 1.91 4.68
CA GLN A 19 -23.66 2.77 4.74
C GLN A 19 -23.13 2.96 3.32
N GLU A 20 -23.04 4.21 2.85
CA GLU A 20 -22.48 4.49 1.53
C GLU A 20 -21.04 3.97 1.45
N LEU A 21 -20.72 3.29 0.33
CA LEU A 21 -19.37 2.80 0.09
C LEU A 21 -18.37 3.96 0.00
N PRO A 22 -17.11 3.78 0.46
CA PRO A 22 -16.05 4.76 0.27
C PRO A 22 -15.86 5.14 -1.21
N TYR A 23 -15.48 6.39 -1.50
CA TYR A 23 -15.30 6.89 -2.87
C TYR A 23 -14.36 6.05 -3.73
N ALA A 24 -13.28 5.50 -3.15
CA ALA A 24 -12.37 4.60 -3.85
C ALA A 24 -13.10 3.36 -4.39
N GLN A 25 -13.94 2.73 -3.55
CA GLN A 25 -14.74 1.56 -3.94
C GLN A 25 -15.80 1.94 -4.98
N ARG A 26 -16.48 3.08 -4.82
CA ARG A 26 -17.50 3.56 -5.78
C ARG A 26 -16.90 3.81 -7.16
N MET A 27 -15.74 4.47 -7.22
CA MET A 27 -15.04 4.72 -8.48
C MET A 27 -14.48 3.43 -9.07
N ALA A 28 -13.95 2.52 -8.25
CA ALA A 28 -13.47 1.21 -8.72
C ALA A 28 -14.60 0.34 -9.29
N LEU A 29 -15.79 0.35 -8.68
CA LEU A 29 -16.97 -0.32 -9.24
C LEU A 29 -17.38 0.28 -10.59
N THR A 30 -17.25 1.60 -10.74
CA THR A 30 -17.46 2.28 -12.03
C THR A 30 -16.41 1.82 -13.06
N ALA A 31 -15.13 1.75 -12.66
CA ALA A 31 -14.06 1.24 -13.53
C ALA A 31 -14.29 -0.22 -13.95
N MET A 32 -14.67 -1.10 -13.03
CA MET A 32 -15.00 -2.50 -13.33
C MET A 32 -16.25 -2.63 -14.20
N HIS A 33 -17.19 -1.69 -14.12
CA HIS A 33 -18.35 -1.65 -15.03
C HIS A 33 -17.97 -1.21 -16.44
N LEU A 34 -17.14 -0.17 -16.57
CA LEU A 34 -16.65 0.34 -17.86
C LEU A 34 -15.70 -0.66 -18.53
N TRP A 35 -14.91 -1.38 -17.73
CA TRP A 35 -13.90 -2.33 -18.18
C TRP A 35 -14.03 -3.65 -17.40
N PRO A 36 -15.02 -4.49 -17.70
CA PRO A 36 -15.23 -5.75 -16.97
C PRO A 36 -14.10 -6.77 -17.18
N ASP A 37 -13.43 -6.71 -18.34
CA ASP A 37 -12.31 -7.56 -18.71
C ASP A 37 -11.01 -6.74 -18.84
N SER A 38 -10.19 -7.04 -19.86
CA SER A 38 -8.99 -6.27 -20.16
C SER A 38 -9.29 -4.90 -20.77
N PHE A 39 -8.41 -3.96 -20.44
CA PHE A 39 -8.62 -2.53 -20.63
C PHE A 39 -8.53 -2.11 -22.11
N SER A 40 -9.65 -1.70 -22.70
CA SER A 40 -9.66 -0.97 -23.97
C SER A 40 -9.95 0.51 -23.75
N VAL A 41 -8.96 1.35 -24.11
CA VAL A 41 -9.06 2.81 -23.98
C VAL A 41 -9.93 3.42 -25.08
N VAL A 42 -10.07 2.71 -26.21
CA VAL A 42 -10.83 3.16 -27.37
C VAL A 42 -12.03 2.22 -27.55
N PRO A 43 -13.27 2.70 -27.34
CA PRO A 43 -14.46 1.87 -27.49
C PRO A 43 -14.48 1.11 -28.82
N GLY A 44 -14.75 -0.19 -28.76
CA GLY A 44 -14.80 -1.07 -29.94
C GLY A 44 -13.43 -1.49 -30.51
N LYS A 45 -12.31 -1.12 -29.85
CA LYS A 45 -10.97 -1.63 -30.20
C LYS A 45 -10.52 -2.71 -29.22
N PRO A 46 -9.60 -3.61 -29.62
CA PRO A 46 -8.99 -4.57 -28.71
C PRO A 46 -8.22 -3.87 -27.57
N ALA A 47 -8.23 -4.50 -26.40
CA ALA A 47 -7.39 -4.09 -25.28
C ALA A 47 -5.90 -4.15 -25.65
N ARG A 48 -5.13 -3.19 -25.13
CA ARG A 48 -3.69 -3.02 -25.41
C ARG A 48 -2.88 -2.98 -24.13
N TRP A 49 -1.61 -3.34 -24.21
CA TRP A 49 -0.69 -3.23 -23.08
C TRP A 49 -0.35 -1.75 -22.82
N SER A 50 -1.25 -1.07 -22.10
CA SER A 50 -1.17 0.37 -21.83
C SER A 50 -1.03 0.66 -20.35
N TYR A 51 -0.25 1.69 -20.03
CA TYR A 51 0.04 2.08 -18.65
C TYR A 51 -1.18 2.52 -17.86
N ASP A 52 -2.20 3.07 -18.52
CA ASP A 52 -3.40 3.63 -17.87
C ASP A 52 -4.13 2.55 -17.05
N GLN A 53 -4.17 1.31 -17.55
CA GLN A 53 -4.69 0.16 -16.82
C GLN A 53 -3.90 -0.06 -15.53
N GLY A 54 -2.58 0.02 -15.61
CA GLY A 54 -1.69 -0.11 -14.46
C GLY A 54 -2.04 0.88 -13.33
N VAL A 55 -2.41 2.11 -13.68
CA VAL A 55 -2.77 3.15 -12.72
C VAL A 55 -4.06 2.80 -11.98
N ILE A 56 -5.09 2.35 -12.72
CA ILE A 56 -6.37 1.92 -12.13
C ILE A 56 -6.16 0.73 -11.20
N LEU A 57 -5.48 -0.30 -11.69
CA LEU A 57 -5.29 -1.56 -10.95
C LEU A 57 -4.42 -1.35 -9.70
N LYS A 58 -3.46 -0.42 -9.71
CA LYS A 58 -2.75 -0.01 -8.49
C LYS A 58 -3.66 0.71 -7.49
N GLY A 59 -4.64 1.48 -7.96
CA GLY A 59 -5.71 2.00 -7.11
C GLY A 59 -6.54 0.88 -6.48
N ILE A 60 -6.91 -0.13 -7.26
CA ILE A 60 -7.68 -1.29 -6.78
C ILE A 60 -6.88 -2.15 -5.79
N GLU A 61 -5.56 -2.28 -5.96
CA GLU A 61 -4.69 -2.92 -4.96
C GLU A 61 -4.80 -2.22 -3.60
N GLY A 62 -4.82 -0.88 -3.58
CA GLY A 62 -5.02 -0.13 -2.34
C GLY A 62 -6.37 -0.43 -1.66
N ILE A 63 -7.43 -0.68 -2.44
CA ILE A 63 -8.73 -1.09 -1.90
C ILE A 63 -8.66 -2.51 -1.34
N TRP A 64 -8.03 -3.44 -2.04
CA TRP A 64 -7.81 -4.81 -1.56
C TRP A 64 -7.09 -4.81 -0.21
N LEU A 65 -6.02 -4.04 -0.06
CA LEU A 65 -5.28 -3.91 1.21
C LEU A 65 -6.12 -3.30 2.35
N GLN A 66 -7.11 -2.47 2.03
CA GLN A 66 -8.02 -1.85 3.02
C GLN A 66 -9.26 -2.68 3.35
N THR A 67 -9.55 -3.74 2.59
CA THR A 67 -10.80 -4.49 2.71
C THR A 67 -10.59 -5.99 2.91
N GLY A 68 -9.47 -6.55 2.48
CA GLY A 68 -9.26 -8.00 2.39
C GLY A 68 -10.25 -8.70 1.45
N ASP A 69 -10.98 -7.95 0.61
CA ASP A 69 -12.03 -8.51 -0.25
C ASP A 69 -11.40 -9.06 -1.54
N PRO A 70 -11.53 -10.38 -1.81
CA PRO A 70 -10.82 -11.03 -2.91
C PRO A 70 -11.27 -10.55 -4.29
N LYS A 71 -12.45 -9.95 -4.43
CA LYS A 71 -12.95 -9.50 -5.74
C LYS A 71 -12.00 -8.48 -6.40
N TRP A 72 -11.36 -7.65 -5.59
CA TRP A 72 -10.41 -6.64 -6.05
C TRP A 72 -9.14 -7.27 -6.59
N PHE A 73 -8.59 -8.26 -5.86
CA PHE A 73 -7.43 -9.03 -6.29
C PHE A 73 -7.73 -9.87 -7.55
N GLN A 74 -8.89 -10.52 -7.59
CA GLN A 74 -9.33 -11.32 -8.73
C GLN A 74 -9.47 -10.46 -9.98
N TYR A 75 -10.03 -9.25 -9.87
CA TYR A 75 -10.12 -8.32 -10.99
C TYR A 75 -8.73 -7.89 -11.50
N ILE A 76 -7.78 -7.62 -10.60
CA ILE A 76 -6.38 -7.35 -10.98
C ILE A 76 -5.78 -8.54 -11.72
N GLN A 77 -5.91 -9.74 -11.16
CA GLN A 77 -5.34 -10.96 -11.75
C GLN A 77 -5.96 -11.26 -13.12
N HIS A 78 -7.29 -11.24 -13.24
CA HIS A 78 -8.01 -11.44 -14.49
C HIS A 78 -7.57 -10.46 -15.57
N SER A 79 -7.47 -9.17 -15.20
CA SER A 79 -7.03 -8.11 -16.09
C SER A 79 -5.61 -8.31 -16.64
N MET A 80 -4.70 -8.82 -15.82
CA MET A 80 -3.30 -9.06 -16.20
C MET A 80 -3.10 -10.39 -16.93
N ASP A 81 -3.86 -11.43 -16.57
CA ASP A 81 -3.83 -12.74 -17.22
C ASP A 81 -4.25 -12.69 -18.69
N TYR A 82 -5.06 -11.71 -19.08
CA TYR A 82 -5.35 -11.45 -20.50
C TYR A 82 -4.09 -11.16 -21.34
N PHE A 83 -3.07 -10.53 -20.74
CA PHE A 83 -1.84 -10.14 -21.44
C PHE A 83 -0.69 -11.11 -21.22
N VAL A 84 -0.63 -11.78 -20.06
CA VAL A 84 0.52 -12.61 -19.65
C VAL A 84 0.23 -14.08 -19.88
N ALA A 85 0.90 -14.65 -20.88
CA ALA A 85 0.85 -16.09 -21.15
C ALA A 85 1.66 -16.89 -20.12
N GLU A 86 1.46 -18.21 -20.07
CA GLU A 86 2.15 -19.11 -19.12
C GLU A 86 3.68 -19.16 -19.32
N ASP A 87 4.17 -18.88 -20.53
CA ASP A 87 5.60 -18.76 -20.81
C ASP A 87 6.21 -17.43 -20.35
N GLY A 88 5.39 -16.48 -19.90
CA GLY A 88 5.79 -15.13 -19.48
C GLY A 88 5.85 -14.10 -20.61
N SER A 89 5.47 -14.47 -21.84
CA SER A 89 5.32 -13.50 -22.92
C SER A 89 4.15 -12.55 -22.63
N ILE A 90 4.29 -11.29 -23.07
CA ILE A 90 3.30 -10.23 -22.87
C ILE A 90 2.70 -9.85 -24.22
N LYS A 91 1.39 -10.07 -24.37
CA LYS A 91 0.63 -9.66 -25.55
C LYS A 91 0.73 -8.15 -25.76
N ASP A 92 0.94 -7.73 -27.01
CA ASP A 92 1.04 -6.31 -27.43
C ASP A 92 2.22 -5.53 -26.82
N TYR A 93 3.19 -6.23 -26.22
CA TYR A 93 4.44 -5.64 -25.75
C TYR A 93 5.53 -5.72 -26.82
N ALA A 94 6.10 -4.57 -27.18
CA ALA A 94 7.19 -4.45 -28.15
C ALA A 94 8.47 -3.93 -27.48
N PRO A 95 9.40 -4.80 -27.03
CA PRO A 95 10.60 -4.39 -26.30
C PRO A 95 11.53 -3.48 -27.13
N ASP A 96 11.61 -3.68 -28.44
CA ASP A 96 12.47 -2.89 -29.34
C ASP A 96 12.01 -1.43 -29.53
N SER A 97 10.80 -1.10 -29.05
CA SER A 97 10.31 0.27 -29.01
C SER A 97 10.96 1.10 -27.89
N TYR A 98 11.57 0.44 -26.90
CA TYR A 98 12.11 1.06 -25.69
C TYR A 98 11.17 2.08 -25.07
N ASN A 99 9.88 1.76 -25.03
CA ASN A 99 8.85 2.64 -24.52
C ASN A 99 8.73 2.49 -23.01
N LEU A 100 9.07 3.52 -22.23
CA LEU A 100 8.93 3.47 -20.78
C LEU A 100 7.48 3.28 -20.35
N ASP A 101 6.49 3.72 -21.12
CA ASP A 101 5.07 3.55 -20.79
C ASP A 101 4.70 2.06 -20.65
N HIS A 102 5.33 1.18 -21.42
CA HIS A 102 5.06 -0.26 -21.34
C HIS A 102 5.59 -0.91 -20.05
N ILE A 103 6.39 -0.19 -19.26
CA ILE A 103 6.99 -0.72 -18.03
C ILE A 103 6.04 -0.59 -16.83
N ASN A 104 5.14 0.39 -16.83
CA ASN A 104 4.31 0.74 -15.66
C ASN A 104 3.51 -0.45 -15.10
N ASN A 105 2.96 -1.27 -16.00
CA ASN A 105 2.15 -2.43 -15.65
C ASN A 105 2.98 -3.55 -14.97
N GLY A 106 4.32 -3.48 -15.07
CA GLY A 106 5.23 -4.38 -14.36
C GLY A 106 5.08 -4.36 -12.84
N LYS A 107 4.61 -3.24 -12.26
CA LYS A 107 4.30 -3.13 -10.82
C LYS A 107 3.26 -4.19 -10.39
N LEU A 108 2.29 -4.48 -11.26
CA LEU A 108 1.25 -5.48 -10.99
C LEU A 108 1.75 -6.91 -11.20
N LEU A 109 2.71 -7.10 -12.12
CA LEU A 109 3.37 -8.40 -12.28
C LEU A 109 4.15 -8.76 -11.02
N LEU A 110 4.83 -7.78 -10.40
CA LEU A 110 5.53 -7.98 -9.14
C LEU A 110 4.55 -8.25 -7.98
N LEU A 111 3.44 -7.52 -7.90
CA LEU A 111 2.35 -7.82 -6.97
C LEU A 111 1.89 -9.27 -7.10
N LEU A 112 1.48 -9.68 -8.31
CA LEU A 112 0.94 -11.01 -8.58
C LEU A 112 1.98 -12.10 -8.31
N TYR A 113 3.24 -11.91 -8.71
CA TYR A 113 4.31 -12.86 -8.42
C TYR A 113 4.52 -13.04 -6.91
N ARG A 114 4.64 -11.95 -6.16
CA ARG A 114 4.91 -12.03 -4.71
C ARG A 114 3.75 -12.62 -3.92
N VAL A 115 2.52 -12.47 -4.41
CA VAL A 115 1.30 -12.96 -3.74
C VAL A 115 0.94 -14.39 -4.16
N THR A 116 1.19 -14.79 -5.42
CA THR A 116 0.78 -16.11 -5.93
C THR A 116 1.93 -17.08 -6.18
N GLY A 117 3.18 -16.61 -6.19
CA GLY A 117 4.36 -17.41 -6.55
C GLY A 117 4.39 -17.93 -7.99
N LYS A 118 3.49 -17.46 -8.88
CA LYS A 118 3.38 -17.98 -10.25
C LYS A 118 4.53 -17.46 -11.12
N GLU A 119 5.35 -18.36 -11.66
CA GLU A 119 6.55 -18.01 -12.42
C GLU A 119 6.27 -17.20 -13.70
N LYS A 120 5.08 -17.32 -14.31
CA LYS A 120 4.73 -16.53 -15.50
C LYS A 120 4.83 -15.01 -15.27
N TYR A 121 4.43 -14.55 -14.07
CA TYR A 121 4.50 -13.13 -13.73
C TYR A 121 5.93 -12.67 -13.49
N LYS A 122 6.77 -13.52 -12.87
CA LYS A 122 8.21 -13.26 -12.74
C LYS A 122 8.87 -13.14 -14.11
N LYS A 123 8.65 -14.11 -15.01
CA LYS A 123 9.21 -14.08 -16.37
C LYS A 123 8.80 -12.81 -17.12
N ALA A 124 7.52 -12.45 -17.05
CA ALA A 124 7.01 -11.22 -17.65
C ALA A 124 7.65 -9.96 -17.04
N ALA A 125 7.79 -9.90 -15.71
CA ALA A 125 8.49 -8.79 -15.04
C ALA A 125 9.97 -8.72 -15.45
N THR A 126 10.66 -9.86 -15.54
CA THR A 126 12.06 -9.94 -16.01
C THR A 126 12.21 -9.47 -17.46
N LEU A 127 11.22 -9.72 -18.32
CA LEU A 127 11.20 -9.21 -19.69
C LEU A 127 11.15 -7.67 -19.72
N LEU A 128 10.30 -7.05 -18.90
CA LEU A 128 10.24 -5.58 -18.75
C LEU A 128 11.54 -5.03 -18.16
N ARG A 129 12.10 -5.69 -17.15
CA ARG A 129 13.38 -5.33 -16.53
C ARG A 129 14.54 -5.38 -17.52
N THR A 130 14.54 -6.35 -18.43
CA THR A 130 15.55 -6.47 -19.50
C THR A 130 15.52 -5.26 -20.43
N GLN A 131 14.35 -4.71 -20.76
CA GLN A 131 14.29 -3.46 -21.53
C GLN A 131 15.02 -2.33 -20.80
N LEU A 132 14.88 -2.22 -19.48
CA LEU A 132 15.54 -1.16 -18.70
C LEU A 132 17.07 -1.27 -18.64
N SER A 133 17.65 -2.47 -18.79
CA SER A 133 19.11 -2.64 -18.82
C SER A 133 19.73 -2.08 -20.10
N THR A 134 18.98 -2.08 -21.21
CA THR A 134 19.42 -1.59 -22.52
C THR A 134 18.68 -0.34 -22.99
N GLN A 135 17.82 0.24 -22.14
CA GLN A 135 17.09 1.47 -22.43
C GLN A 135 18.07 2.58 -22.84
N PRO A 136 17.87 3.22 -24.01
CA PRO A 136 18.70 4.34 -24.46
C PRO A 136 18.73 5.48 -23.44
N ARG A 137 19.87 6.18 -23.34
CA ARG A 137 20.11 7.20 -22.32
C ARG A 137 20.69 8.49 -22.88
N THR A 138 20.43 9.59 -22.18
CA THR A 138 21.17 10.85 -22.32
C THR A 138 22.63 10.65 -21.90
N LYS A 139 23.50 11.62 -22.17
CA LYS A 139 24.93 11.55 -21.81
C LYS A 139 25.15 11.41 -20.31
N GLU A 140 24.32 12.05 -19.49
CA GLU A 140 24.37 11.95 -18.03
C GLU A 140 23.69 10.66 -17.48
N GLY A 141 23.16 9.80 -18.35
CA GLY A 141 22.61 8.49 -17.98
C GLY A 141 21.10 8.48 -17.70
N GLY A 142 20.38 9.54 -18.06
CA GLY A 142 18.93 9.62 -17.93
C GLY A 142 18.21 8.84 -19.03
N PHE A 143 17.17 8.06 -18.70
CA PHE A 143 16.45 7.27 -19.69
C PHE A 143 15.77 8.15 -20.73
N TRP A 144 15.93 7.80 -22.01
CA TRP A 144 15.04 8.32 -23.03
C TRP A 144 13.63 7.84 -22.75
N HIS A 145 12.64 8.71 -22.94
CA HIS A 145 11.25 8.37 -22.70
C HIS A 145 10.79 7.23 -23.64
N LYS A 146 11.19 7.29 -24.92
CA LYS A 146 10.97 6.26 -25.94
C LYS A 146 12.11 6.25 -26.95
N LYS A 147 12.33 5.14 -27.68
CA LYS A 147 13.28 5.13 -28.82
C LYS A 147 12.97 6.21 -29.86
N THR A 148 11.67 6.48 -30.08
CA THR A 148 11.19 7.52 -31.00
C THR A 148 11.33 8.95 -30.47
N TYR A 149 11.73 9.13 -29.20
CA TYR A 149 12.01 10.40 -28.56
C TYR A 149 13.47 10.44 -28.09
N PRO A 150 14.44 10.49 -29.02
CA PRO A 150 15.85 10.45 -28.68
C PRO A 150 16.24 11.66 -27.82
N TYR A 151 17.12 11.42 -26.85
CA TYR A 151 17.67 12.40 -25.90
C TYR A 151 16.66 13.11 -25.00
N GLN A 152 15.42 12.64 -24.96
CA GLN A 152 14.32 13.29 -24.23
C GLN A 152 13.99 12.56 -22.94
N MET A 153 13.99 13.28 -21.82
CA MET A 153 13.45 12.84 -20.53
C MET A 153 12.13 13.57 -20.26
N TRP A 154 11.07 12.84 -19.96
CA TRP A 154 9.77 13.39 -19.59
C TRP A 154 9.43 12.99 -18.16
N LEU A 155 8.76 13.86 -17.41
CA LEU A 155 8.37 13.59 -16.01
C LEU A 155 7.54 12.30 -15.89
N ASP A 156 6.68 12.06 -16.87
CA ASP A 156 5.84 10.87 -17.00
C ASP A 156 6.67 9.59 -16.89
N GLY A 157 7.80 9.52 -17.59
CA GLY A 157 8.69 8.36 -17.63
C GLY A 157 9.24 7.96 -16.26
N LEU A 158 9.28 8.89 -15.30
CA LEU A 158 9.70 8.58 -13.93
C LEU A 158 8.66 7.68 -13.26
N TYR A 159 7.36 7.96 -13.41
CA TYR A 159 6.31 7.09 -12.86
C TYR A 159 6.25 5.76 -13.57
N MET A 160 6.42 5.75 -14.90
CA MET A 160 6.28 4.53 -15.68
C MET A 160 7.35 3.51 -15.33
N ALA A 161 8.58 3.96 -15.05
CA ALA A 161 9.72 3.05 -14.86
C ALA A 161 10.22 2.96 -13.41
N GLN A 162 10.37 4.07 -12.68
CA GLN A 162 11.18 4.08 -11.46
C GLN A 162 10.61 3.26 -10.30
N PRO A 163 9.29 3.31 -9.99
CA PRO A 163 8.76 2.48 -8.91
C PRO A 163 8.82 0.98 -9.24
N PHE A 164 8.58 0.59 -10.50
CA PHE A 164 8.78 -0.80 -10.93
C PHE A 164 10.25 -1.21 -10.80
N TYR A 165 11.17 -0.35 -11.22
CA TYR A 165 12.60 -0.64 -11.21
C TYR A 165 13.15 -0.80 -9.78
N ALA A 166 12.72 0.08 -8.87
CA ALA A 166 13.04 -0.01 -7.44
C ALA A 166 12.44 -1.26 -6.78
N GLU A 167 11.16 -1.57 -7.06
CA GLU A 167 10.53 -2.78 -6.52
C GLU A 167 11.20 -4.05 -7.04
N TYR A 168 11.48 -4.12 -8.34
CA TYR A 168 12.19 -5.25 -8.94
C TYR A 168 13.55 -5.45 -8.28
N ALA A 169 14.31 -4.37 -8.06
CA ALA A 169 15.60 -4.44 -7.39
C ALA A 169 15.49 -5.00 -5.97
N GLY A 170 14.50 -4.59 -5.20
CA GLY A 170 14.26 -5.13 -3.86
C GLY A 170 13.90 -6.62 -3.87
N VAL A 171 13.04 -7.04 -4.79
CA VAL A 171 12.57 -8.44 -4.89
C VAL A 171 13.67 -9.39 -5.39
N PHE A 172 14.50 -8.95 -6.34
CA PHE A 172 15.51 -9.77 -7.00
C PHE A 172 16.94 -9.46 -6.55
N GLY A 173 17.13 -8.62 -5.52
CA GLY A 173 18.44 -8.35 -4.92
C GLY A 173 19.41 -7.56 -5.81
N GLU A 174 18.91 -6.71 -6.70
CA GLU A 174 19.74 -5.88 -7.60
C GLU A 174 20.14 -4.55 -6.95
N ASP A 175 20.85 -4.58 -5.82
CA ASP A 175 21.08 -3.39 -4.98
C ASP A 175 21.68 -2.18 -5.72
N SER A 176 22.48 -2.39 -6.78
CA SER A 176 23.07 -1.32 -7.58
C SER A 176 22.03 -0.47 -8.35
N VAL A 177 20.85 -1.03 -8.61
CA VAL A 177 19.73 -0.36 -9.28
C VAL A 177 19.23 0.85 -8.50
N PHE A 178 19.26 0.81 -7.17
CA PHE A 178 18.81 1.95 -6.35
C PHE A 178 19.63 3.22 -6.62
N ASN A 179 20.90 3.09 -7.01
CA ASN A 179 21.73 4.21 -7.45
C ASN A 179 21.25 4.79 -8.79
N ASP A 180 20.84 3.94 -9.73
CA ASP A 180 20.32 4.38 -11.02
C ASP A 180 18.95 5.01 -10.88
N VAL A 181 18.05 4.43 -10.09
CA VAL A 181 16.75 5.04 -9.76
C VAL A 181 16.95 6.42 -9.16
N ALA A 182 17.86 6.56 -8.17
CA ALA A 182 18.16 7.87 -7.58
C ALA A 182 18.70 8.86 -8.62
N ARG A 183 19.58 8.41 -9.53
CA ARG A 183 20.09 9.22 -10.64
C ARG A 183 18.97 9.75 -11.52
N GLN A 184 17.97 8.93 -11.87
CA GLN A 184 16.87 9.39 -12.74
C GLN A 184 16.12 10.57 -12.12
N PHE A 185 15.79 10.50 -10.83
CA PHE A 185 15.11 11.61 -10.13
C PHE A 185 15.98 12.86 -10.00
N VAL A 186 17.25 12.70 -9.60
CA VAL A 186 18.20 13.80 -9.43
C VAL A 186 18.45 14.52 -10.77
N LEU A 187 18.63 13.77 -11.86
CA LEU A 187 18.83 14.35 -13.18
C LEU A 187 17.59 15.10 -13.63
N MET A 188 16.41 14.52 -13.50
CA MET A 188 15.18 15.18 -13.94
C MET A 188 14.90 16.45 -13.13
N GLU A 189 15.12 16.43 -11.81
CA GLU A 189 15.05 17.66 -11.00
C GLU A 189 16.04 18.71 -11.52
N LYS A 190 17.32 18.35 -11.64
CA LYS A 190 18.38 19.27 -12.10
C LYS A 190 18.10 19.85 -13.50
N LYS A 191 17.51 19.08 -14.40
CA LYS A 191 17.38 19.39 -15.83
C LYS A 191 16.02 19.93 -16.26
N ALA A 192 15.02 19.90 -15.38
CA ALA A 192 13.70 20.41 -15.72
C ALA A 192 13.17 21.40 -14.68
N ILE A 193 13.84 21.62 -13.56
CA ILE A 193 13.39 22.59 -12.56
C ILE A 193 13.53 24.03 -13.09
N ASP A 194 12.48 24.81 -12.87
CA ASP A 194 12.54 26.26 -12.94
C ASP A 194 12.98 26.81 -11.58
N PRO A 195 14.13 27.51 -11.48
CA PRO A 195 14.65 27.99 -10.21
C PRO A 195 13.76 29.08 -9.57
N ALA A 196 12.92 29.77 -10.36
CA ALA A 196 12.05 30.83 -9.84
C ALA A 196 10.83 30.26 -9.07
N THR A 197 10.18 29.25 -9.64
CA THR A 197 8.96 28.66 -9.06
C THR A 197 9.23 27.38 -8.26
N GLY A 198 10.31 26.66 -8.57
CA GLY A 198 10.59 25.30 -8.09
C GLY A 198 9.76 24.21 -8.78
N LEU A 199 8.95 24.56 -9.79
CA LEU A 199 8.20 23.60 -10.59
C LEU A 199 9.09 22.97 -11.66
N LEU A 200 8.71 21.78 -12.15
CA LEU A 200 9.43 21.08 -13.19
C LEU A 200 8.68 21.14 -14.53
N TYR A 201 9.38 21.51 -15.59
CA TYR A 201 8.86 21.46 -16.97
C TYR A 201 8.53 20.02 -17.37
N HIS A 202 7.53 19.83 -18.23
CA HIS A 202 7.06 18.50 -18.66
C HIS A 202 8.20 17.65 -19.26
N GLY A 203 8.96 18.21 -20.20
CA GLY A 203 10.04 17.51 -20.87
C GLY A 203 11.34 18.30 -20.94
N TYR A 204 12.45 17.56 -21.02
CA TYR A 204 13.80 18.05 -21.28
C TYR A 204 14.39 17.28 -22.47
N ASP A 205 14.85 17.99 -23.50
CA ASP A 205 15.61 17.44 -24.63
C ASP A 205 17.08 17.86 -24.51
N GLU A 206 17.96 16.90 -24.17
CA GLU A 206 19.40 17.16 -24.06
C GLU A 206 20.02 17.64 -25.39
N SER A 207 19.47 17.19 -26.52
CA SER A 207 19.96 17.56 -27.86
C SER A 207 19.42 18.90 -28.34
N ARG A 208 18.32 19.39 -27.76
CA ARG A 208 17.63 20.65 -28.08
C ARG A 208 17.18 20.77 -29.54
N VAL A 209 17.07 19.64 -30.24
CA VAL A 209 16.67 19.59 -31.64
C VAL A 209 15.16 19.68 -31.80
N GLN A 210 14.39 19.28 -30.79
CA GLN A 210 12.94 19.44 -30.81
C GLN A 210 12.56 20.93 -30.91
N GLN A 211 11.49 21.23 -31.65
CA GLN A 211 11.00 22.61 -31.83
C GLN A 211 10.41 23.17 -30.53
N TRP A 212 9.81 22.32 -29.69
CA TRP A 212 9.31 22.72 -28.37
C TRP A 212 10.44 22.99 -27.35
N ALA A 213 11.65 22.49 -27.61
CA ALA A 213 12.76 22.58 -26.68
C ALA A 213 13.43 23.95 -26.77
N ASP A 214 13.52 24.62 -25.63
CA ASP A 214 14.28 25.86 -25.47
C ASP A 214 15.75 25.64 -25.88
N LYS A 215 16.33 26.59 -26.61
CA LYS A 215 17.65 26.41 -27.22
C LYS A 215 18.81 26.52 -26.24
N GLN A 216 18.58 27.10 -25.06
CA GLN A 216 19.61 27.23 -24.02
C GLN A 216 19.51 26.12 -22.98
N THR A 217 18.29 25.76 -22.60
CA THR A 217 18.01 24.87 -21.47
C THR A 217 17.55 23.48 -21.91
N GLY A 218 16.92 23.36 -23.08
CA GLY A 218 16.29 22.12 -23.55
C GLY A 218 14.90 21.86 -22.95
N HIS A 219 14.36 22.78 -22.16
CA HIS A 219 13.06 22.62 -21.52
C HIS A 219 11.89 22.73 -22.50
N SER A 220 10.81 21.99 -22.23
CA SER A 220 9.48 22.31 -22.76
C SER A 220 8.93 23.60 -22.14
N PRO A 221 7.97 24.29 -22.75
CA PRO A 221 7.66 25.66 -22.36
C PRO A 221 6.67 25.82 -21.19
N ASN A 222 6.03 24.75 -20.71
CA ASN A 222 5.00 24.84 -19.65
C ASN A 222 5.14 23.78 -18.55
N PHE A 223 4.58 24.09 -17.37
CA PHE A 223 4.45 23.19 -16.23
C PHE A 223 3.10 22.48 -16.27
N TRP A 224 3.07 21.33 -16.93
CA TRP A 224 1.85 20.54 -17.06
C TRP A 224 1.52 19.77 -15.78
N GLY A 225 0.29 19.93 -15.29
CA GLY A 225 -0.16 19.43 -13.99
C GLY A 225 -0.08 17.92 -13.86
N ARG A 226 -0.48 17.15 -14.89
CA ARG A 226 -0.37 15.69 -14.82
C ARG A 226 1.08 15.20 -14.88
N ALA A 227 1.96 15.85 -15.63
CA ALA A 227 3.39 15.52 -15.60
C ALA A 227 4.01 15.73 -14.22
N LEU A 228 3.67 16.83 -13.53
CA LEU A 228 4.04 17.02 -12.13
C LEU A 228 3.43 15.94 -11.23
N GLY A 229 2.15 15.60 -11.45
CA GLY A 229 1.46 14.50 -10.77
C GLY A 229 2.24 13.18 -10.86
N TRP A 230 2.65 12.78 -12.06
CA TRP A 230 3.47 11.59 -12.27
C TRP A 230 4.79 11.63 -11.51
N TYR A 231 5.48 12.76 -11.56
CA TYR A 231 6.74 12.92 -10.83
C TYR A 231 6.56 12.76 -9.32
N GLY A 232 5.52 13.38 -8.75
CA GLY A 232 5.18 13.26 -7.34
C GLY A 232 4.85 11.82 -6.94
N MET A 233 3.99 11.15 -7.71
CA MET A 233 3.65 9.74 -7.48
C MET A 233 4.87 8.83 -7.57
N ALA A 234 5.76 9.08 -8.55
CA ALA A 234 6.97 8.30 -8.75
C ALA A 234 7.90 8.38 -7.54
N LEU A 235 8.06 9.57 -6.95
CA LEU A 235 8.88 9.77 -5.75
C LEU A 235 8.36 8.96 -4.57
N VAL A 236 7.08 9.09 -4.23
CA VAL A 236 6.50 8.41 -3.06
C VAL A 236 6.41 6.89 -3.26
N ASP A 237 6.20 6.42 -4.48
CA ASP A 237 6.10 4.98 -4.78
C ASP A 237 7.48 4.32 -4.88
N ALA A 238 8.50 4.99 -5.42
CA ALA A 238 9.86 4.44 -5.44
C ALA A 238 10.44 4.35 -4.01
N LEU A 239 10.18 5.36 -3.16
CA LEU A 239 10.68 5.42 -1.79
C LEU A 239 10.24 4.25 -0.90
N ASP A 240 9.11 3.60 -1.20
CA ASP A 240 8.63 2.41 -0.47
C ASP A 240 9.62 1.24 -0.54
N TYR A 241 10.47 1.20 -1.57
CA TYR A 241 11.38 0.07 -1.84
C TYR A 241 12.85 0.38 -1.56
N PHE A 242 13.19 1.65 -1.27
CA PHE A 242 14.58 2.00 -0.97
C PHE A 242 15.02 1.43 0.39
N PRO A 243 16.18 0.76 0.45
CA PRO A 243 16.79 0.36 1.73
C PRO A 243 16.97 1.57 2.64
N ASP A 244 16.72 1.41 3.94
CA ASP A 244 16.71 2.52 4.91
C ASP A 244 18.02 3.31 4.94
N GLU A 245 19.16 2.61 4.84
CA GLU A 245 20.50 3.22 4.88
C GLU A 245 21.00 3.68 3.50
N HIS A 246 20.25 3.45 2.41
CA HIS A 246 20.70 3.84 1.08
C HIS A 246 20.71 5.38 0.93
N PRO A 247 21.81 6.02 0.52
CA PRO A 247 21.91 7.49 0.46
C PRO A 247 20.89 8.13 -0.50
N GLY A 248 20.56 7.42 -1.59
CA GLY A 248 19.50 7.83 -2.53
C GLY A 248 18.13 8.06 -1.88
N LYS A 249 17.80 7.35 -0.78
CA LYS A 249 16.54 7.55 -0.05
C LYS A 249 16.44 8.96 0.52
N LYS A 250 17.52 9.42 1.19
CA LYS A 250 17.61 10.78 1.75
C LYS A 250 17.54 11.84 0.65
N GLN A 251 18.19 11.60 -0.50
CA GLN A 251 18.13 12.50 -1.65
C GLN A 251 16.70 12.63 -2.19
N LEU A 252 16.01 11.52 -2.44
CA LEU A 252 14.62 11.51 -2.95
C LEU A 252 13.65 12.19 -1.96
N ILE A 253 13.81 11.97 -0.65
CA ILE A 253 13.00 12.68 0.36
C ILE A 253 13.24 14.19 0.28
N ALA A 254 14.49 14.63 0.10
CA ALA A 254 14.80 16.06 -0.05
C ALA A 254 14.19 16.66 -1.33
N ILE A 255 14.23 15.93 -2.44
CA ILE A 255 13.56 16.30 -3.70
C ILE A 255 12.05 16.42 -3.47
N LEU A 256 11.43 15.41 -2.86
CA LEU A 256 10.00 15.38 -2.56
C LEU A 256 9.57 16.57 -1.69
N LYS A 257 10.39 16.97 -0.71
CA LYS A 257 10.09 18.16 0.12
C LYS A 257 10.09 19.45 -0.70
N ARG A 258 11.05 19.65 -1.61
CA ARG A 258 11.09 20.82 -2.50
C ARG A 258 9.93 20.80 -3.48
N PHE A 259 9.67 19.65 -4.09
CA PHE A 259 8.54 19.44 -4.99
C PHE A 259 7.21 19.75 -4.30
N ALA A 260 6.95 19.18 -3.12
CA ALA A 260 5.74 19.42 -2.33
C ALA A 260 5.56 20.91 -2.03
N ALA A 261 6.63 21.61 -1.63
CA ALA A 261 6.60 23.05 -1.38
C ALA A 261 6.27 23.87 -2.63
N ALA A 262 6.74 23.46 -3.82
CA ALA A 262 6.44 24.14 -5.08
C ALA A 262 4.99 23.93 -5.52
N VAL A 263 4.48 22.69 -5.50
CA VAL A 263 3.12 22.39 -5.97
C VAL A 263 2.04 23.00 -5.08
N VAL A 264 2.23 23.06 -3.76
CA VAL A 264 1.22 23.67 -2.87
C VAL A 264 1.11 25.19 -3.04
N LYS A 265 2.17 25.86 -3.51
CA LYS A 265 2.12 27.31 -3.81
C LYS A 265 1.20 27.63 -4.99
N VAL A 266 0.99 26.66 -5.88
CA VAL A 266 0.14 26.80 -7.08
C VAL A 266 -1.19 26.06 -6.96
N GLN A 267 -1.55 25.61 -5.75
CA GLN A 267 -2.88 25.10 -5.46
C GLN A 267 -3.89 26.25 -5.51
N ASP A 268 -5.01 26.07 -6.22
CA ASP A 268 -6.06 27.09 -6.28
C ASP A 268 -6.78 27.18 -4.93
N PRO A 269 -6.75 28.33 -4.22
CA PRO A 269 -7.39 28.45 -2.92
C PRO A 269 -8.92 28.43 -3.00
N LYS A 270 -9.52 28.65 -4.18
CA LYS A 270 -10.98 28.66 -4.34
C LYS A 270 -11.58 27.27 -4.41
N THR A 271 -10.94 26.38 -5.17
CA THR A 271 -11.43 25.01 -5.39
C THR A 271 -10.65 23.96 -4.62
N GLY A 272 -9.44 24.28 -4.16
CA GLY A 272 -8.48 23.32 -3.63
C GLY A 272 -7.75 22.51 -4.71
N LEU A 273 -8.06 22.71 -5.99
CA LEU A 273 -7.53 21.91 -7.10
C LEU A 273 -6.29 22.55 -7.74
N TRP A 274 -5.70 21.84 -8.69
CA TRP A 274 -4.61 22.34 -9.54
C TRP A 274 -5.08 22.50 -10.98
N TYR A 275 -4.55 23.52 -11.65
CA TYR A 275 -4.81 23.78 -13.06
C TYR A 275 -4.01 22.85 -13.98
N ASP A 276 -4.47 22.66 -15.22
CA ASP A 276 -3.73 21.88 -16.22
C ASP A 276 -2.36 22.49 -16.51
N ILE A 277 -2.28 23.82 -16.68
CA ILE A 277 -1.02 24.56 -16.59
C ILE A 277 -0.96 25.27 -15.24
N VAL A 278 -0.22 24.69 -14.30
CA VAL A 278 -0.38 24.98 -12.86
C VAL A 278 -0.05 26.42 -12.48
N ASN A 279 0.87 27.07 -13.18
CA ASN A 279 1.30 28.44 -12.88
C ASN A 279 0.45 29.52 -13.56
N LEU A 280 -0.55 29.15 -14.37
CA LEU A 280 -1.36 30.09 -15.16
C LEU A 280 -2.87 30.01 -14.82
N PRO A 281 -3.30 30.05 -13.55
CA PRO A 281 -4.71 29.89 -13.17
C PRO A 281 -5.65 30.95 -13.76
N GLY A 282 -5.13 32.15 -14.07
CA GLY A 282 -5.90 33.25 -14.65
C GLY A 282 -5.93 33.29 -16.19
N LYS A 283 -5.11 32.49 -16.88
CA LYS A 283 -5.05 32.50 -18.36
C LYS A 283 -6.14 31.61 -18.93
N LYS A 284 -7.15 32.18 -19.58
CA LYS A 284 -8.18 31.38 -20.29
C LYS A 284 -7.60 30.71 -21.55
N PRO A 285 -8.06 29.51 -21.94
CA PRO A 285 -9.14 28.71 -21.35
C PRO A 285 -8.68 27.67 -20.30
N ASN A 286 -7.60 27.93 -19.53
CA ASN A 286 -7.11 27.00 -18.52
C ASN A 286 -8.18 26.61 -17.50
N TYR A 287 -8.03 25.42 -16.94
CA TYR A 287 -9.03 24.79 -16.10
C TYR A 287 -8.37 23.94 -15.00
N THR A 288 -9.05 23.78 -13.88
CA THR A 288 -8.67 22.82 -12.84
C THR A 288 -8.80 21.40 -13.39
N GLU A 289 -7.72 20.63 -13.40
CA GLU A 289 -7.62 19.33 -14.06
C GLU A 289 -7.63 18.20 -13.03
N SER A 290 -8.48 17.20 -13.28
CA SER A 290 -8.83 16.18 -12.27
C SER A 290 -7.70 15.19 -12.01
N SER A 291 -6.99 14.73 -13.05
CA SER A 291 -5.91 13.76 -12.87
C SER A 291 -4.73 14.35 -12.11
N ALA A 292 -4.25 15.53 -12.49
CA ALA A 292 -3.21 16.30 -11.82
C ALA A 292 -3.55 16.51 -10.35
N SER A 293 -4.77 16.98 -10.06
CA SER A 293 -5.21 17.24 -8.70
C SER A 293 -5.24 15.95 -7.87
N ALA A 294 -5.75 14.84 -8.41
CA ALA A 294 -5.76 13.55 -7.72
C ALA A 294 -4.34 13.01 -7.46
N MET A 295 -3.44 13.10 -8.44
CA MET A 295 -2.05 12.65 -8.27
C MET A 295 -1.29 13.47 -7.22
N LEU A 296 -1.53 14.78 -7.16
CA LEU A 296 -0.92 15.65 -6.15
C LEU A 296 -1.51 15.41 -4.76
N VAL A 297 -2.83 15.18 -4.65
CA VAL A 297 -3.46 14.73 -3.39
C VAL A 297 -2.83 13.43 -2.90
N TYR A 298 -2.72 12.42 -3.77
CA TYR A 298 -2.07 11.14 -3.44
C TYR A 298 -0.63 11.34 -2.95
N THR A 299 0.15 12.13 -3.68
CA THR A 299 1.56 12.42 -3.36
C THR A 299 1.70 13.05 -1.98
N LEU A 300 0.91 14.10 -1.69
CA LEU A 300 0.97 14.81 -0.42
C LEU A 300 0.48 13.94 0.73
N ALA A 301 -0.64 13.23 0.56
CA ALA A 301 -1.21 12.37 1.60
C ALA A 301 -0.29 11.19 1.93
N LYS A 302 0.16 10.43 0.92
CA LYS A 302 1.09 9.31 1.10
C LYS A 302 2.43 9.78 1.65
N GLY A 303 2.95 10.90 1.15
CA GLY A 303 4.20 11.49 1.64
C GLY A 303 4.16 11.80 3.14
N VAL A 304 3.01 12.27 3.66
CA VAL A 304 2.84 12.45 5.11
C VAL A 304 2.69 11.11 5.82
N ARG A 305 1.84 10.20 5.32
CA ARG A 305 1.59 8.89 5.94
C ARG A 305 2.88 8.09 6.14
N LYS A 306 3.78 8.11 5.15
CA LYS A 306 5.08 7.43 5.21
C LYS A 306 6.17 8.23 5.95
N GLY A 307 5.84 9.41 6.48
CA GLY A 307 6.76 10.24 7.25
C GLY A 307 7.80 11.01 6.42
N TYR A 308 7.66 11.06 5.10
CA TYR A 308 8.57 11.79 4.21
C TYR A 308 8.31 13.30 4.23
N LEU A 309 7.04 13.68 4.42
CA LEU A 309 6.56 15.06 4.51
C LEU A 309 6.01 15.35 5.91
N SER A 310 6.05 16.62 6.32
CA SER A 310 5.45 17.07 7.57
C SER A 310 3.93 17.01 7.53
N SER A 311 3.28 16.77 8.67
CA SER A 311 1.82 16.72 8.80
C SER A 311 1.08 17.97 8.29
N GLY A 312 1.74 19.14 8.22
CA GLY A 312 1.18 20.36 7.65
C GLY A 312 0.71 20.25 6.19
N TYR A 313 1.19 19.26 5.43
CA TYR A 313 0.72 19.02 4.06
C TYR A 313 -0.65 18.32 3.98
N LEU A 314 -1.16 17.75 5.09
CA LEU A 314 -2.46 17.08 5.10
C LEU A 314 -3.63 18.03 4.81
N VAL A 315 -3.54 19.30 5.20
CA VAL A 315 -4.58 20.29 4.89
C VAL A 315 -4.70 20.50 3.38
N ASN A 316 -3.57 20.52 2.67
CA ASN A 316 -3.55 20.69 1.21
C ASN A 316 -4.10 19.46 0.50
N ALA A 317 -3.74 18.26 0.99
CA ALA A 317 -4.28 17.00 0.48
C ALA A 317 -5.80 16.88 0.73
N ALA A 318 -6.26 17.24 1.93
CA ALA A 318 -7.68 17.23 2.28
C ALA A 318 -8.48 18.23 1.43
N ASN A 319 -8.00 19.48 1.31
CA ASN A 319 -8.63 20.50 0.47
C ASN A 319 -8.69 20.07 -1.00
N GLY A 320 -7.62 19.46 -1.52
CA GLY A 320 -7.61 18.94 -2.89
C GLY A 320 -8.59 17.80 -3.10
N PHE A 321 -8.69 16.87 -2.15
CA PHE A 321 -9.65 15.78 -2.23
C PHE A 321 -11.10 16.27 -2.13
N ASP A 322 -11.40 17.13 -1.17
CA ASP A 322 -12.73 17.72 -1.03
C ASP A 322 -13.10 18.57 -2.26
N GLY A 323 -12.10 19.24 -2.86
CA GLY A 323 -12.22 19.92 -4.15
C GLY A 323 -12.61 18.97 -5.29
N LEU A 324 -12.02 17.77 -5.36
CA LEU A 324 -12.36 16.75 -6.36
C LEU A 324 -13.80 16.28 -6.16
N ILE A 325 -14.18 15.94 -4.93
CA ILE A 325 -15.54 15.51 -4.60
C ILE A 325 -16.56 16.58 -4.99
N LYS A 326 -16.32 17.84 -4.59
CA LYS A 326 -17.26 18.94 -4.82
C LYS A 326 -17.42 19.31 -6.29
N ASN A 327 -16.32 19.34 -7.04
CA ASN A 327 -16.31 19.97 -8.37
C ASN A 327 -16.20 18.99 -9.53
N LYS A 328 -15.78 17.73 -9.28
CA LYS A 328 -15.42 16.77 -10.34
C LYS A 328 -16.14 15.44 -10.25
N ILE A 329 -16.83 15.14 -9.14
CA ILE A 329 -17.59 13.90 -8.99
C ILE A 329 -19.06 14.13 -9.31
N THR A 330 -19.59 13.29 -10.20
CA THR A 330 -21.02 13.17 -10.50
C THR A 330 -21.48 11.74 -10.25
N VAL A 331 -22.78 11.55 -10.05
CA VAL A 331 -23.40 10.22 -9.96
C VAL A 331 -24.46 10.12 -11.04
N ASP A 332 -24.38 9.08 -11.87
CA ASP A 332 -25.37 8.88 -12.93
C ASP A 332 -26.68 8.26 -12.41
N LYS A 333 -27.66 8.13 -13.31
CA LYS A 333 -28.97 7.55 -13.02
C LYS A 333 -28.93 6.07 -12.56
N ASN A 334 -27.82 5.37 -12.83
CA ASN A 334 -27.62 3.97 -12.46
C ASN A 334 -26.82 3.84 -11.14
N GLY A 335 -26.43 4.96 -10.52
CA GLY A 335 -25.65 4.99 -9.28
C GLY A 335 -24.13 4.91 -9.46
N PHE A 336 -23.61 4.93 -10.70
CA PHE A 336 -22.16 4.93 -10.93
C PHE A 336 -21.58 6.31 -10.66
N THR A 337 -20.39 6.32 -10.04
CA THR A 337 -19.68 7.54 -9.64
C THR A 337 -18.66 7.88 -10.72
N ASN A 338 -18.87 9.01 -11.40
CA ASN A 338 -18.07 9.44 -12.53
C ASN A 338 -17.12 10.58 -12.16
N LEU A 339 -15.96 10.61 -12.81
CA LEU A 339 -14.95 11.67 -12.68
C LEU A 339 -14.94 12.54 -13.93
N GLU A 340 -15.33 13.80 -13.77
CA GLU A 340 -15.28 14.81 -14.83
C GLU A 340 -13.90 15.45 -14.94
N GLY A 341 -13.63 16.16 -16.04
CA GLY A 341 -12.54 17.13 -16.09
C GLY A 341 -11.14 16.55 -16.22
N THR A 342 -11.00 15.35 -16.83
CA THR A 342 -9.69 14.74 -17.07
C THR A 342 -9.23 14.95 -18.51
N VAL A 343 -8.02 15.46 -18.74
CA VAL A 343 -7.47 15.58 -20.09
C VAL A 343 -7.04 14.23 -20.66
N SER A 344 -7.49 13.86 -21.86
CA SER A 344 -7.32 12.51 -22.40
C SER A 344 -5.87 12.16 -22.71
N VAL A 345 -5.10 13.13 -23.22
CA VAL A 345 -3.69 12.97 -23.56
C VAL A 345 -3.02 14.33 -23.63
N SER A 346 -1.74 14.38 -23.29
CA SER A 346 -0.85 15.45 -23.73
C SER A 346 0.54 14.85 -23.89
N GLY A 347 1.37 15.47 -24.71
CA GLY A 347 2.71 14.99 -25.05
C GLY A 347 3.48 16.05 -25.83
N LEU A 348 4.72 15.74 -26.21
CA LEU A 348 5.60 16.65 -26.92
C LEU A 348 6.09 16.03 -28.24
N GLY A 349 6.32 16.86 -29.26
CA GLY A 349 6.77 16.43 -30.60
C GLY A 349 5.79 15.50 -31.31
N GLY A 350 6.29 14.54 -32.09
CA GLY A 350 5.47 13.55 -32.81
C GLY A 350 4.77 14.10 -34.06
N LYS A 351 3.74 13.38 -34.53
CA LYS A 351 2.90 13.73 -35.69
C LYS A 351 1.41 13.47 -35.35
N PRO A 352 0.51 14.48 -35.45
CA PRO A 352 0.80 15.90 -35.69
C PRO A 352 1.78 16.48 -34.65
N TYR A 353 2.50 17.54 -35.01
CA TYR A 353 3.56 18.06 -34.15
C TYR A 353 2.99 18.80 -32.94
N ARG A 354 3.36 18.34 -31.74
CA ARG A 354 2.90 18.88 -30.46
C ARG A 354 3.98 19.80 -29.89
N ASN A 355 3.78 21.12 -30.01
CA ASN A 355 4.79 22.12 -29.68
C ASN A 355 4.88 22.44 -28.17
N GLY A 356 4.02 21.85 -27.33
CA GLY A 356 4.02 22.09 -25.89
C GLY A 356 3.54 23.49 -25.49
N SER A 357 3.04 24.32 -26.41
CA SER A 357 2.53 25.65 -26.06
C SER A 357 1.29 25.56 -25.19
N PHE A 358 0.94 26.66 -24.53
CA PHE A 358 -0.29 26.73 -23.74
C PHE A 358 -1.51 26.38 -24.59
N GLU A 359 -1.58 26.93 -25.80
CA GLU A 359 -2.67 26.71 -26.76
C GLU A 359 -2.76 25.24 -27.18
N TYR A 360 -1.62 24.55 -27.29
CA TYR A 360 -1.61 23.12 -27.54
C TYR A 360 -2.19 22.31 -26.36
N TYR A 361 -1.73 22.53 -25.13
CA TYR A 361 -2.30 21.83 -23.97
C TYR A 361 -3.81 22.10 -23.83
N MET A 362 -4.24 23.33 -24.09
CA MET A 362 -5.66 23.69 -24.07
C MET A 362 -6.48 23.14 -25.24
N SER A 363 -5.82 22.66 -26.31
CA SER A 363 -6.48 22.03 -27.46
C SER A 363 -6.83 20.57 -27.22
N GLU A 364 -6.18 19.93 -26.24
CA GLU A 364 -6.40 18.54 -25.90
C GLU A 364 -7.79 18.34 -25.27
N LYS A 365 -8.37 17.17 -25.55
CA LYS A 365 -9.75 16.89 -25.11
C LYS A 365 -9.80 16.63 -23.62
N VAL A 366 -10.81 17.22 -22.97
CA VAL A 366 -11.18 16.92 -21.58
C VAL A 366 -12.39 16.01 -21.59
N VAL A 367 -12.31 14.87 -20.93
CA VAL A 367 -13.32 13.81 -20.96
C VAL A 367 -13.67 13.32 -19.56
N GLN A 368 -14.86 12.72 -19.45
CA GLN A 368 -15.31 11.99 -18.28
C GLN A 368 -14.64 10.61 -18.24
N ASN A 369 -14.27 10.14 -17.05
CA ASN A 369 -13.76 8.79 -16.80
C ASN A 369 -12.56 8.39 -17.66
N ASP A 370 -11.69 9.33 -18.04
CA ASP A 370 -10.39 8.94 -18.59
C ASP A 370 -9.66 8.08 -17.54
N PRO A 371 -9.08 6.94 -17.94
CA PRO A 371 -8.45 6.00 -17.00
C PRO A 371 -7.33 6.60 -16.16
N LYS A 372 -6.58 7.58 -16.68
CA LYS A 372 -5.50 8.24 -15.95
C LYS A 372 -6.05 9.00 -14.76
N GLY A 373 -7.17 9.69 -14.97
CA GLY A 373 -7.91 10.39 -13.92
C GLY A 373 -8.58 9.42 -12.95
N VAL A 374 -9.27 8.40 -13.46
CA VAL A 374 -9.95 7.39 -12.63
C VAL A 374 -8.97 6.68 -11.70
N GLY A 375 -7.85 6.18 -12.23
CA GLY A 375 -6.83 5.50 -11.43
C GLY A 375 -6.18 6.43 -10.41
N ALA A 376 -5.82 7.65 -10.81
CA ALA A 376 -5.30 8.67 -9.89
C ALA A 376 -6.30 9.01 -8.78
N PHE A 377 -7.59 9.13 -9.10
CA PHE A 377 -8.64 9.40 -8.13
C PHE A 377 -8.81 8.25 -7.14
N ILE A 378 -8.80 6.99 -7.59
CA ILE A 378 -8.89 5.84 -6.69
C ILE A 378 -7.71 5.84 -5.71
N LEU A 379 -6.48 6.09 -6.20
CA LEU A 379 -5.29 6.22 -5.36
C LEU A 379 -5.41 7.35 -4.35
N ALA A 380 -5.85 8.54 -4.78
CA ALA A 380 -6.10 9.68 -3.91
C ALA A 380 -7.18 9.39 -2.85
N ALA A 381 -8.27 8.73 -3.25
CA ALA A 381 -9.38 8.37 -2.38
C ALA A 381 -8.98 7.33 -1.32
N ASN A 382 -8.12 6.37 -1.69
CA ASN A 382 -7.54 5.42 -0.74
C ASN A 382 -6.74 6.14 0.35
N GLU A 383 -5.86 7.08 -0.01
CA GLU A 383 -5.08 7.84 0.97
C GLU A 383 -5.96 8.82 1.78
N ALA A 384 -6.92 9.49 1.13
CA ALA A 384 -7.83 10.42 1.80
C ALA A 384 -8.75 9.72 2.82
N ALA A 385 -9.14 8.47 2.57
CA ALA A 385 -9.88 7.67 3.54
C ALA A 385 -9.08 7.43 4.83
N LEU A 386 -7.75 7.28 4.72
CA LEU A 386 -6.86 7.11 5.88
C LEU A 386 -6.72 8.40 6.69
N ILE A 387 -6.76 9.57 6.05
CA ILE A 387 -6.74 10.88 6.75
C ILE A 387 -7.96 11.01 7.69
N LYS A 388 -9.12 10.50 7.27
CA LYS A 388 -10.37 10.57 8.05
C LYS A 388 -10.50 9.46 9.10
N LYS A 389 -9.63 8.44 9.05
CA LYS A 389 -9.64 7.33 10.01
C LYS A 389 -9.14 7.81 11.38
N GLU A 390 -9.71 7.27 12.45
CA GLU A 390 -9.27 7.57 13.82
C GLU A 390 -7.78 7.19 13.97
N PRO A 391 -6.87 8.15 14.23
CA PRO A 391 -5.43 7.91 14.19
C PRO A 391 -4.94 7.33 15.53
N VAL A 392 -5.57 6.26 16.02
CA VAL A 392 -5.30 5.65 17.34
C VAL A 392 -3.85 5.19 17.49
N GLY A 393 -3.14 4.92 16.39
CA GLY A 393 -1.73 4.55 16.37
C GLY A 393 -0.76 5.71 16.30
N LYS A 394 -1.22 6.96 16.13
CA LYS A 394 -0.33 8.12 15.97
C LYS A 394 0.64 8.25 17.16
N GLY A 395 1.93 8.34 16.83
CA GLY A 395 3.02 8.42 17.81
C GLY A 395 3.37 7.07 18.48
N LYS A 396 2.74 5.97 18.08
CA LYS A 396 3.02 4.63 18.60
C LYS A 396 3.89 3.85 17.62
N THR A 397 4.89 3.16 18.16
CA THR A 397 5.71 2.22 17.38
C THR A 397 5.30 0.79 17.70
N VAL A 398 5.02 0.01 16.67
CA VAL A 398 4.78 -1.42 16.73
C VAL A 398 6.05 -2.11 16.27
N LEU A 399 6.66 -2.86 17.18
CA LEU A 399 7.89 -3.58 16.95
C LEU A 399 7.56 -5.07 16.74
N LEU A 400 7.97 -5.62 15.62
CA LEU A 400 7.89 -7.05 15.34
C LEU A 400 9.24 -7.69 15.61
N ASP A 401 9.23 -8.80 16.32
CA ASP A 401 10.40 -9.63 16.52
C ASP A 401 10.92 -10.20 15.18
N ASN A 402 12.24 -10.20 15.04
CA ASN A 402 12.96 -11.00 14.07
C ASN A 402 14.27 -11.53 14.69
N TYR A 403 14.27 -11.74 16.01
CA TYR A 403 15.40 -12.28 16.76
C TYR A 403 15.12 -13.71 17.21
N TYR A 404 13.94 -13.98 17.77
CA TYR A 404 13.50 -15.31 18.15
C TYR A 404 12.89 -16.06 16.96
N ASN A 405 12.09 -15.39 16.13
CA ASN A 405 11.73 -15.87 14.79
C ASN A 405 12.65 -15.24 13.75
N ASN A 406 13.64 -15.98 13.29
CA ASN A 406 14.70 -15.47 12.41
C ASN A 406 14.95 -16.42 11.23
N GLU A 407 13.87 -16.94 10.67
CA GLU A 407 13.92 -17.73 9.46
C GLU A 407 14.49 -16.91 8.29
N THR A 408 15.23 -17.60 7.43
CA THR A 408 15.75 -16.99 6.21
C THR A 408 15.42 -17.84 5.00
N LYS A 409 15.23 -17.17 3.86
CA LYS A 409 14.99 -17.83 2.59
C LYS A 409 15.82 -17.18 1.50
N THR A 410 16.37 -18.01 0.62
CA THR A 410 17.00 -17.55 -0.60
C THR A 410 15.92 -17.10 -1.58
N GLY A 411 15.88 -15.79 -1.82
CA GLY A 411 14.95 -15.18 -2.77
C GLY A 411 15.25 -15.56 -4.22
N PRO A 412 14.38 -15.16 -5.17
CA PRO A 412 14.52 -15.53 -6.58
C PRO A 412 15.76 -14.94 -7.28
N GLY A 413 16.40 -13.93 -6.68
CA GLY A 413 17.68 -13.38 -7.14
C GLY A 413 18.92 -14.03 -6.51
N GLY A 414 18.76 -15.09 -5.72
CA GLY A 414 19.86 -15.78 -5.03
C GLY A 414 20.33 -15.10 -3.73
N LYS A 415 19.76 -13.95 -3.36
CA LYS A 415 20.03 -13.26 -2.09
C LYS A 415 19.20 -13.87 -0.97
N THR A 416 19.85 -14.25 0.12
CA THR A 416 19.18 -14.67 1.36
C THR A 416 18.67 -13.45 2.11
N ALA A 417 17.43 -13.51 2.55
CA ALA A 417 16.79 -12.48 3.38
C ALA A 417 15.91 -13.12 4.46
N SER A 418 15.61 -12.35 5.51
CA SER A 418 14.60 -12.75 6.50
C SER A 418 13.27 -13.07 5.80
N TRP A 419 12.63 -14.14 6.22
CA TRP A 419 11.37 -14.60 5.65
C TRP A 419 10.48 -15.15 6.77
N HIS A 420 9.19 -15.31 6.45
CA HIS A 420 8.13 -15.74 7.37
C HIS A 420 7.77 -14.68 8.41
N TYR A 421 6.47 -14.41 8.54
CA TYR A 421 5.90 -13.40 9.44
C TYR A 421 6.49 -11.98 9.36
N THR A 422 7.22 -11.63 8.29
CA THR A 422 7.83 -10.29 8.18
C THR A 422 6.85 -9.25 7.61
N TRP A 423 7.08 -7.98 7.93
CA TRP A 423 6.25 -6.87 7.43
C TRP A 423 6.27 -6.71 5.91
N ASP A 424 7.34 -7.12 5.25
CA ASP A 424 7.58 -6.95 3.81
C ASP A 424 7.25 -8.19 2.98
N ASP A 425 7.03 -9.34 3.62
CA ASP A 425 6.62 -10.56 2.93
C ASP A 425 5.15 -10.51 2.50
N ARG A 426 4.94 -10.57 1.18
CA ARG A 426 3.61 -10.60 0.54
C ARG A 426 3.16 -12.02 0.19
N SER A 427 4.01 -13.02 0.43
CA SER A 427 3.64 -14.43 0.30
C SER A 427 2.64 -14.83 1.37
N ASN A 428 2.07 -16.03 1.28
CA ASN A 428 1.02 -16.48 2.17
C ASN A 428 1.38 -16.38 3.67
N GLY A 429 2.61 -16.70 4.05
CA GLY A 429 3.08 -16.69 5.44
C GLY A 429 3.56 -15.33 5.96
N GLY A 430 3.47 -14.27 5.16
CA GLY A 430 3.95 -12.94 5.55
C GLY A 430 2.93 -12.11 6.35
N TYR A 431 3.40 -10.99 6.92
CA TYR A 431 2.60 -10.04 7.71
C TYR A 431 2.37 -8.71 6.97
N TYR A 432 2.50 -8.67 5.64
CA TYR A 432 2.27 -7.46 4.85
C TYR A 432 0.89 -6.82 5.08
N PHE A 433 -0.18 -7.62 5.13
CA PHE A 433 -1.53 -7.10 5.44
C PHE A 433 -1.63 -6.54 6.85
N LEU A 434 -1.03 -7.22 7.84
CA LEU A 434 -1.03 -6.77 9.22
C LEU A 434 -0.26 -5.45 9.38
N GLY A 435 0.92 -5.34 8.76
CA GLY A 435 1.72 -4.11 8.74
C GLY A 435 0.92 -2.96 8.12
N ASN A 436 0.25 -3.20 6.99
CA ASN A 436 -0.64 -2.21 6.37
C ASN A 436 -1.78 -1.80 7.31
N LEU A 437 -2.40 -2.72 8.03
CA LEU A 437 -3.45 -2.38 9.00
C LEU A 437 -2.95 -1.46 10.11
N PHE A 438 -1.76 -1.70 10.66
CA PHE A 438 -1.15 -0.80 11.65
C PHE A 438 -0.87 0.60 11.06
N GLU A 439 -0.30 0.68 9.86
CA GLU A 439 -0.04 1.95 9.18
C GLU A 439 -1.34 2.71 8.87
N GLN A 440 -2.43 2.02 8.52
CA GLN A 440 -3.74 2.64 8.29
C GLN A 440 -4.29 3.34 9.54
N TYR A 441 -3.92 2.88 10.74
CA TYR A 441 -4.26 3.55 12.01
C TYR A 441 -3.16 4.52 12.47
N ALA A 442 -2.25 4.92 11.57
CA ALA A 442 -1.15 5.85 11.79
C ALA A 442 -0.07 5.38 12.78
N ALA A 443 0.05 4.07 13.02
CA ALA A 443 1.18 3.51 13.77
C ALA A 443 2.44 3.41 12.88
N THR A 444 3.61 3.55 13.48
CA THR A 444 4.89 3.23 12.83
C THR A 444 5.22 1.77 13.08
N ILE A 445 5.54 1.00 12.03
CA ILE A 445 6.00 -0.38 12.16
C ILE A 445 7.52 -0.46 12.07
N LYS A 446 8.14 -1.33 12.86
CA LYS A 446 9.58 -1.62 12.86
C LYS A 446 9.83 -3.10 13.12
N THR A 447 11.05 -3.54 12.85
CA THR A 447 11.53 -4.89 13.14
C THR A 447 12.67 -4.84 14.15
N LEU A 448 12.67 -5.74 15.12
CA LEU A 448 13.74 -5.93 16.09
C LEU A 448 14.60 -7.12 15.67
N LYS A 449 15.86 -6.88 15.27
CA LYS A 449 16.78 -7.93 14.80
C LYS A 449 17.81 -8.36 15.84
N THR A 450 17.66 -7.90 17.08
CA THR A 450 18.62 -8.10 18.17
C THR A 450 17.87 -8.53 19.42
N ALA A 451 18.57 -9.16 20.36
CA ALA A 451 18.01 -9.47 21.67
C ALA A 451 17.29 -8.26 22.30
N PRO A 452 16.15 -8.48 22.97
CA PRO A 452 15.41 -7.42 23.62
C PRO A 452 16.27 -6.80 24.72
N SER A 453 16.33 -5.47 24.73
CA SER A 453 17.00 -4.69 25.76
C SER A 453 16.13 -3.49 26.13
N ALA A 454 16.36 -2.89 27.30
CA ALA A 454 15.68 -1.66 27.68
C ALA A 454 15.84 -0.57 26.60
N GLN A 455 17.01 -0.48 25.98
CA GLN A 455 17.29 0.46 24.90
C GLN A 455 16.57 0.11 23.60
N ALA A 456 16.49 -1.17 23.23
CA ALA A 456 15.79 -1.61 22.02
C ALA A 456 14.28 -1.40 22.12
N LEU A 457 13.69 -1.62 23.31
CA LEU A 457 12.25 -1.53 23.55
C LEU A 457 11.78 -0.12 23.95
N LYS A 458 12.70 0.82 24.23
CA LYS A 458 12.37 2.13 24.81
C LYS A 458 11.27 2.91 24.08
N ASN A 459 11.27 2.85 22.74
CA ASN A 459 10.32 3.57 21.87
C ASN A 459 9.19 2.69 21.37
N ALA A 460 9.20 1.39 21.70
CA ALA A 460 8.16 0.46 21.30
C ALA A 460 6.94 0.66 22.21
N SER A 461 5.78 0.88 21.60
CA SER A 461 4.48 0.91 22.27
C SER A 461 3.85 -0.47 22.30
N VAL A 462 4.04 -1.25 21.23
CA VAL A 462 3.64 -2.65 21.09
C VAL A 462 4.87 -3.46 20.68
N TYR A 463 5.06 -4.64 21.26
CA TYR A 463 6.08 -5.61 20.86
C TYR A 463 5.41 -6.96 20.57
N ILE A 464 5.62 -7.49 19.36
CA ILE A 464 5.03 -8.73 18.87
C ILE A 464 6.14 -9.75 18.72
N ILE A 465 6.06 -10.85 19.48
CA ILE A 465 6.87 -12.05 19.27
C ILE A 465 5.95 -13.10 18.66
N VAL A 466 6.39 -13.65 17.54
CA VAL A 466 5.65 -14.63 16.76
C VAL A 466 6.53 -15.83 16.53
N ASP A 467 5.99 -17.02 16.73
CA ASP A 467 6.54 -18.31 16.30
C ASP A 467 8.07 -18.47 16.48
N PRO A 468 8.61 -18.35 17.72
CA PRO A 468 10.03 -18.57 17.98
C PRO A 468 10.55 -19.88 17.35
N ASP A 469 11.67 -19.78 16.64
CA ASP A 469 12.20 -20.86 15.82
C ASP A 469 12.65 -22.05 16.67
N THR A 470 12.53 -23.25 16.09
CA THR A 470 13.24 -24.43 16.57
C THR A 470 14.44 -24.73 15.67
N GLU A 471 15.22 -25.77 16.01
CA GLU A 471 16.31 -26.26 15.14
C GLU A 471 15.82 -26.78 13.78
N LYS A 472 14.51 -27.02 13.61
CA LYS A 472 13.90 -27.43 12.34
C LYS A 472 13.89 -26.30 11.31
N GLU A 473 13.67 -25.06 11.76
CA GLU A 473 13.58 -23.89 10.90
C GLU A 473 14.92 -23.14 10.80
N THR A 474 15.62 -23.01 11.93
CA THR A 474 16.87 -22.24 12.04
C THR A 474 17.95 -23.07 12.72
N ALA A 475 19.11 -23.25 12.08
CA ALA A 475 20.16 -24.14 12.58
C ALA A 475 20.71 -23.78 13.98
N HIS A 476 20.67 -22.49 14.34
CA HIS A 476 21.08 -21.97 15.64
C HIS A 476 20.04 -20.94 16.12
N PRO A 477 18.88 -21.39 16.61
CA PRO A 477 17.82 -20.50 17.02
C PRO A 477 18.24 -19.71 18.27
N ASN A 478 17.75 -18.49 18.41
CA ASN A 478 17.91 -17.74 19.64
C ASN A 478 16.77 -18.14 20.58
N TYR A 479 17.08 -18.79 21.70
CA TYR A 479 16.06 -19.19 22.66
C TYR A 479 15.76 -18.08 23.66
N MET A 480 14.47 -17.97 24.03
CA MET A 480 14.05 -17.11 25.13
C MET A 480 14.77 -17.55 26.42
N ASN A 481 15.27 -16.59 27.19
CA ASN A 481 15.98 -16.87 28.43
C ASN A 481 15.45 -15.99 29.58
N PRO A 482 15.76 -16.31 30.84
CA PRO A 482 15.24 -15.56 31.98
C PRO A 482 15.61 -14.07 31.99
N ALA A 483 16.78 -13.68 31.49
CA ALA A 483 17.23 -12.29 31.48
C ALA A 483 16.46 -11.45 30.45
N ASP A 484 16.26 -12.00 29.25
CA ASP A 484 15.42 -11.38 28.21
C ASP A 484 13.96 -11.30 28.67
N ALA A 485 13.44 -12.38 29.25
CA ALA A 485 12.08 -12.44 29.77
C ALA A 485 11.83 -11.36 30.84
N GLN A 486 12.77 -11.21 31.78
CA GLN A 486 12.72 -10.17 32.80
C GLN A 486 12.76 -8.76 32.18
N THR A 487 13.62 -8.54 31.19
CA THR A 487 13.72 -7.26 30.47
C THR A 487 12.40 -6.89 29.79
N ILE A 488 11.77 -7.85 29.10
CA ILE A 488 10.46 -7.64 28.46
C ILE A 488 9.39 -7.37 29.53
N ALA A 489 9.35 -8.16 30.61
CA ALA A 489 8.38 -7.98 31.68
C ALA A 489 8.50 -6.61 32.37
N ASP A 490 9.71 -6.11 32.59
CA ASP A 490 9.92 -4.76 33.13
C ASP A 490 9.43 -3.67 32.18
N TRP A 491 9.62 -3.84 30.87
CA TRP A 491 9.04 -2.95 29.86
C TRP A 491 7.51 -3.00 29.84
N VAL A 492 6.89 -4.19 29.93
CA VAL A 492 5.43 -4.35 30.05
C VAL A 492 4.93 -3.66 31.31
N LYS A 493 5.57 -3.88 32.46
CA LYS A 493 5.21 -3.26 33.75
C LYS A 493 5.13 -1.74 33.65
N GLN A 494 5.98 -1.14 32.82
CA GLN A 494 6.02 0.29 32.54
C GLN A 494 4.98 0.77 31.51
N GLY A 495 4.08 -0.08 31.02
CA GLY A 495 3.00 0.28 30.09
C GLY A 495 3.17 -0.24 28.66
N GLY A 496 4.14 -1.12 28.39
CA GLY A 496 4.25 -1.80 27.10
C GLY A 496 3.06 -2.74 26.83
N VAL A 497 2.74 -2.94 25.55
CA VAL A 497 1.79 -3.97 25.11
C VAL A 497 2.55 -5.10 24.44
N LEU A 498 2.61 -6.25 25.11
CA LEU A 498 3.25 -7.45 24.58
C LEU A 498 2.23 -8.34 23.89
N VAL A 499 2.60 -8.87 22.74
CA VAL A 499 1.85 -9.89 22.00
C VAL A 499 2.73 -11.12 21.87
N LEU A 500 2.20 -12.26 22.28
CA LEU A 500 2.81 -13.58 22.15
C LEU A 500 1.94 -14.42 21.21
N LEU A 501 2.46 -14.73 20.03
CA LEU A 501 1.83 -15.62 19.07
C LEU A 501 2.69 -16.88 19.01
N ALA A 502 2.14 -18.02 19.43
CA ALA A 502 2.85 -19.30 19.38
C ALA A 502 2.07 -20.25 18.49
N ASN A 503 2.75 -21.02 17.65
CA ASN A 503 2.14 -22.13 16.91
C ASN A 503 2.12 -23.39 17.79
N ASP A 504 1.86 -24.57 17.22
CA ASP A 504 1.97 -25.84 17.94
C ASP A 504 3.44 -26.26 18.20
N ALA A 505 3.64 -27.19 19.14
CA ALA A 505 4.97 -27.63 19.61
C ALA A 505 5.86 -28.23 18.51
N GLY A 506 5.29 -28.65 17.36
CA GLY A 506 6.06 -29.15 16.22
C GLY A 506 6.66 -28.05 15.33
N ASN A 507 6.27 -26.79 15.53
CA ASN A 507 6.65 -25.65 14.69
C ASN A 507 7.16 -24.44 15.48
N CYS A 508 6.99 -24.43 16.81
CA CYS A 508 7.36 -23.32 17.69
C CYS A 508 8.10 -23.83 18.92
N ASP A 509 9.15 -23.12 19.35
CA ASP A 509 9.85 -23.39 20.62
C ASP A 509 9.00 -22.97 21.84
N LEU A 510 8.04 -23.82 22.22
CA LEU A 510 7.16 -23.56 23.36
C LEU A 510 7.88 -23.67 24.72
N GLU A 511 8.88 -24.55 24.82
CA GLU A 511 9.61 -24.81 26.07
C GLU A 511 10.24 -23.52 26.61
N HIS A 512 11.07 -22.86 25.80
CA HIS A 512 11.71 -21.63 26.26
C HIS A 512 10.78 -20.43 26.16
N PHE A 513 9.86 -20.38 25.18
CA PHE A 513 8.93 -19.26 25.08
C PHE A 513 8.03 -19.12 26.30
N ASN A 514 7.69 -20.24 26.96
CA ASN A 514 6.96 -20.26 28.22
C ASN A 514 7.71 -19.60 29.39
N ILE A 515 9.05 -19.48 29.36
CA ILE A 515 9.82 -18.70 30.36
C ILE A 515 9.31 -17.25 30.45
N LEU A 516 8.91 -16.67 29.30
CA LEU A 516 8.31 -15.34 29.25
C LEU A 516 6.82 -15.37 29.58
N ALA A 517 6.05 -16.29 28.97
CA ALA A 517 4.60 -16.35 29.13
C ALA A 517 4.19 -16.56 30.60
N ASP A 518 4.90 -17.43 31.33
CA ASP A 518 4.58 -17.81 32.71
C ASP A 518 4.72 -16.63 33.69
N GLN A 519 5.57 -15.64 33.39
CA GLN A 519 5.67 -14.41 34.19
C GLN A 519 4.33 -13.69 34.27
N PHE A 520 3.50 -13.82 33.23
CA PHE A 520 2.18 -13.20 33.11
C PHE A 520 1.03 -14.12 33.49
N GLY A 521 1.31 -15.34 33.96
CA GLY A 521 0.29 -16.34 34.33
C GLY A 521 -0.36 -17.00 33.12
N ILE A 522 0.34 -17.08 32.00
CA ILE A 522 -0.12 -17.74 30.76
C ILE A 522 0.90 -18.82 30.44
N HIS A 523 0.43 -20.02 30.12
CA HIS A 523 1.28 -21.11 29.68
C HIS A 523 0.71 -21.70 28.39
N PHE A 524 1.53 -21.76 27.34
CA PHE A 524 1.21 -22.45 26.09
C PHE A 524 1.44 -23.94 26.28
N ASN A 525 0.39 -24.73 26.04
CA ASN A 525 0.47 -26.18 26.11
C ASN A 525 1.09 -26.74 24.81
N GLU A 526 1.77 -27.87 24.92
CA GLU A 526 2.35 -28.58 23.77
C GLU A 526 1.33 -29.43 22.99
N ASP A 527 0.04 -29.07 23.07
CA ASP A 527 -1.01 -29.73 22.30
C ASP A 527 -1.17 -29.10 20.92
N ASN A 528 -1.86 -29.82 20.04
CA ASN A 528 -2.19 -29.35 18.70
C ASN A 528 -3.71 -29.47 18.52
N LEU A 529 -4.40 -28.35 18.74
CA LEU A 529 -5.84 -28.23 18.51
C LEU A 529 -6.13 -27.73 17.09
N LEU A 530 -7.35 -28.00 16.60
CA LEU A 530 -7.81 -27.54 15.28
C LEU A 530 -6.90 -27.98 14.12
N MET A 531 -6.45 -29.23 14.15
CA MET A 531 -5.68 -29.82 13.05
C MET A 531 -6.56 -29.97 11.80
N VAL A 532 -6.44 -29.01 10.87
CA VAL A 532 -7.25 -28.98 9.64
C VAL A 532 -6.72 -29.99 8.62
N ARG A 533 -7.60 -30.87 8.15
CA ARG A 533 -7.29 -31.92 7.16
C ARG A 533 -8.04 -31.68 5.87
N ASN A 534 -7.41 -31.93 4.73
CA ASN A 534 -8.03 -31.86 3.39
C ASN A 534 -8.69 -30.50 3.08
N ASN A 535 -8.18 -29.40 3.64
CA ASN A 535 -8.79 -28.06 3.56
C ASN A 535 -10.23 -27.98 4.10
N ASP A 536 -10.60 -28.85 5.06
CA ASP A 536 -11.87 -28.72 5.76
C ASP A 536 -11.81 -27.54 6.74
N TYR A 537 -12.15 -26.35 6.24
CA TYR A 537 -12.05 -25.10 7.01
C TYR A 537 -12.93 -25.08 8.26
N GLU A 538 -14.01 -25.86 8.31
CA GLU A 538 -14.87 -25.92 9.51
C GLU A 538 -14.13 -26.51 10.72
N MET A 539 -13.12 -27.37 10.49
CA MET A 539 -12.26 -27.87 11.57
C MET A 539 -11.45 -26.77 12.25
N GLY A 540 -11.19 -25.65 11.57
CA GLY A 540 -10.46 -24.50 12.11
C GLY A 540 -11.35 -23.38 12.65
N LYS A 541 -12.66 -23.59 12.69
CA LYS A 541 -13.62 -22.54 13.05
C LYS A 541 -13.62 -22.25 14.54
N VAL A 542 -13.45 -20.98 14.88
CA VAL A 542 -13.63 -20.45 16.23
C VAL A 542 -14.67 -19.34 16.24
N ASN A 543 -15.73 -19.53 17.03
CA ASN A 543 -16.81 -18.56 17.17
C ASN A 543 -16.43 -17.50 18.21
N ILE A 544 -16.62 -16.24 17.85
CA ILE A 544 -16.43 -15.09 18.73
C ILE A 544 -17.75 -14.83 19.45
N SER A 545 -17.71 -14.92 20.78
CA SER A 545 -18.88 -14.65 21.62
C SER A 545 -19.26 -13.17 21.61
N PRO A 546 -20.56 -12.80 21.64
CA PRO A 546 -21.00 -11.42 21.83
C PRO A 546 -20.36 -10.78 23.07
N GLY A 547 -19.97 -9.51 22.97
CA GLY A 547 -19.32 -8.80 24.07
C GLY A 547 -17.83 -9.13 24.25
N ASN A 548 -17.20 -9.81 23.29
CA ASN A 548 -15.77 -10.05 23.31
C ASN A 548 -14.98 -8.74 23.47
N ILE A 549 -13.99 -8.75 24.37
CA ILE A 549 -13.24 -7.54 24.74
C ILE A 549 -12.26 -7.08 23.65
N VAL A 550 -11.87 -7.98 22.74
CA VAL A 550 -10.98 -7.70 21.60
C VAL A 550 -11.78 -7.57 20.31
N PHE A 551 -12.54 -8.60 19.95
CA PHE A 551 -13.23 -8.70 18.67
C PHE A 551 -14.67 -8.20 18.75
N LYS A 552 -14.87 -6.91 18.49
CA LYS A 552 -16.19 -6.28 18.63
C LYS A 552 -17.14 -6.56 17.47
N ASN A 553 -16.59 -6.78 16.28
CA ASN A 553 -17.36 -6.79 15.04
C ASN A 553 -17.32 -8.17 14.35
N ALA A 554 -16.22 -8.93 14.47
CA ALA A 554 -16.11 -10.26 13.88
C ALA A 554 -16.88 -11.32 14.69
N LYS A 555 -17.44 -12.32 13.99
CA LYS A 555 -18.27 -13.40 14.54
C LYS A 555 -17.61 -14.76 14.45
N ASN A 556 -16.97 -15.07 13.33
CA ASN A 556 -16.25 -16.32 13.16
C ASN A 556 -14.86 -16.01 12.63
N VAL A 557 -13.85 -16.67 13.20
CA VAL A 557 -12.49 -16.65 12.68
C VAL A 557 -12.03 -18.07 12.42
N TYR A 558 -11.12 -18.20 11.49
CA TYR A 558 -10.41 -19.43 11.20
C TYR A 558 -9.06 -19.40 11.92
N LEU A 559 -8.81 -20.42 12.73
CA LEU A 559 -7.53 -20.72 13.39
C LEU A 559 -7.11 -22.15 13.05
N LYS A 560 -5.82 -22.44 12.98
CA LYS A 560 -5.30 -23.77 12.59
C LYS A 560 -4.06 -24.13 13.41
N GLU A 561 -4.00 -25.40 13.83
CA GLU A 561 -2.81 -26.00 14.49
C GLU A 561 -2.37 -25.19 15.70
N ILE A 562 -3.27 -25.08 16.68
CA ILE A 562 -3.12 -24.10 17.76
C ILE A 562 -2.69 -24.75 19.07
N ALA A 563 -1.81 -24.08 19.80
CA ALA A 563 -1.51 -24.39 21.19
C ALA A 563 -2.63 -23.86 22.11
N SER A 564 -3.15 -24.70 23.00
CA SER A 564 -4.08 -24.24 24.03
C SER A 564 -3.36 -23.54 25.19
N LEU A 565 -4.11 -22.78 25.98
CA LEU A 565 -3.57 -21.97 27.06
C LEU A 565 -4.07 -22.43 28.43
N ASN A 566 -3.12 -22.75 29.31
CA ASN A 566 -3.36 -22.79 30.74
C ASN A 566 -3.22 -21.38 31.32
N LEU A 567 -4.23 -20.96 32.08
CA LEU A 567 -4.32 -19.60 32.61
C LEU A 567 -4.31 -19.64 34.14
N TYR A 568 -3.48 -18.80 34.73
CA TYR A 568 -3.30 -18.66 36.18
C TYR A 568 -3.54 -17.21 36.60
N LYS A 569 -3.69 -16.96 37.91
CA LYS A 569 -3.87 -15.60 38.46
C LYS A 569 -5.12 -14.93 37.84
N ASN A 570 -5.08 -13.61 37.62
CA ASN A 570 -6.19 -12.81 37.10
C ASN A 570 -6.16 -12.63 35.57
N VAL A 571 -5.80 -13.68 34.83
CA VAL A 571 -5.78 -13.64 33.36
C VAL A 571 -7.19 -13.83 32.80
N VAL A 572 -7.55 -13.01 31.80
CA VAL A 572 -8.89 -13.02 31.20
C VAL A 572 -8.88 -13.83 29.91
N PRO A 573 -9.63 -14.95 29.81
CA PRO A 573 -9.79 -15.67 28.55
C PRO A 573 -10.58 -14.81 27.55
N VAL A 574 -10.12 -14.77 26.30
CA VAL A 574 -10.72 -13.98 25.21
C VAL A 574 -11.38 -14.88 24.17
N LEU A 575 -10.73 -15.97 23.77
CA LEU A 575 -11.29 -16.96 22.86
C LEU A 575 -11.10 -18.36 23.43
N LYS A 576 -12.08 -19.23 23.11
CA LYS A 576 -12.06 -20.65 23.45
C LYS A 576 -12.37 -21.49 22.22
N SER A 577 -11.77 -22.67 22.17
CA SER A 577 -12.18 -23.75 21.28
C SER A 577 -12.62 -24.94 22.14
N GLY A 578 -13.91 -25.29 22.10
CA GLY A 578 -14.51 -26.18 23.08
C GLY A 578 -14.28 -25.66 24.50
N ASN A 579 -13.63 -26.47 25.34
CA ASN A 579 -13.30 -26.10 26.73
C ASN A 579 -11.93 -25.44 26.88
N ASN A 580 -11.11 -25.43 25.83
CA ASN A 580 -9.74 -24.98 25.87
C ASN A 580 -9.65 -23.48 25.60
N ASN A 581 -8.87 -22.76 26.41
CA ASN A 581 -8.56 -21.37 26.11
C ASN A 581 -7.54 -21.34 24.96
N VAL A 582 -7.74 -20.43 24.01
CA VAL A 582 -6.83 -20.30 22.84
C VAL A 582 -6.30 -18.89 22.69
N MET A 583 -6.95 -17.93 23.36
CA MET A 583 -6.50 -16.56 23.44
C MET A 583 -6.81 -15.99 24.81
N ALA A 584 -5.88 -15.21 25.36
CA ALA A 584 -6.03 -14.58 26.66
C ALA A 584 -5.39 -13.19 26.71
N VAL A 585 -5.86 -12.39 27.66
CA VAL A 585 -5.30 -11.07 27.98
C VAL A 585 -4.97 -11.00 29.46
N ALA A 586 -3.75 -10.57 29.77
CA ALA A 586 -3.27 -10.32 31.13
C ALA A 586 -2.94 -8.84 31.31
N ARG A 587 -3.03 -8.37 32.56
CA ARG A 587 -2.54 -7.06 32.99
C ARG A 587 -1.31 -7.27 33.85
N TYR A 588 -0.25 -6.52 33.57
CA TYR A 588 1.00 -6.59 34.33
C TYR A 588 1.55 -5.19 34.54
N GLY A 589 1.53 -4.72 35.80
CA GLY A 589 1.75 -3.31 36.12
C GLY A 589 0.79 -2.40 35.34
N ARG A 590 1.34 -1.47 34.55
CA ARG A 590 0.56 -0.59 33.68
C ARG A 590 0.31 -1.18 32.28
N GLY A 591 1.01 -2.24 31.91
CA GLY A 591 0.98 -2.84 30.58
C GLY A 591 -0.13 -3.85 30.36
N THR A 592 -0.12 -4.41 29.15
CA THR A 592 -1.05 -5.45 28.72
C THR A 592 -0.27 -6.54 28.02
N VAL A 593 -0.59 -7.80 28.29
CA VAL A 593 -0.07 -8.94 27.54
C VAL A 593 -1.24 -9.62 26.86
N LEU A 594 -1.07 -9.95 25.59
CA LEU A 594 -2.01 -10.74 24.80
C LEU A 594 -1.28 -11.98 24.32
N ALA A 595 -1.86 -13.15 24.56
CA ALA A 595 -1.33 -14.41 24.11
C ALA A 595 -2.37 -15.14 23.26
N LEU A 596 -1.91 -15.80 22.21
CA LEU A 596 -2.75 -16.49 21.25
C LEU A 596 -1.95 -17.66 20.67
N GLY A 597 -2.54 -18.85 20.71
CA GLY A 597 -1.91 -20.08 20.22
C GLY A 597 -1.91 -20.25 18.71
N ASP A 598 -2.07 -19.18 17.93
CA ASP A 598 -2.02 -19.21 16.47
C ASP A 598 -1.55 -17.85 15.90
N PRO A 599 -0.56 -17.81 15.01
CA PRO A 599 -0.22 -16.60 14.27
C PRO A 599 -1.19 -16.21 13.13
N TRP A 600 -2.45 -16.67 13.13
CA TRP A 600 -3.51 -16.60 12.08
C TRP A 600 -3.68 -15.31 11.25
N ILE A 601 -3.05 -14.20 11.62
CA ILE A 601 -3.14 -12.90 10.94
C ILE A 601 -2.14 -12.77 9.77
N TYR A 602 -1.55 -13.87 9.31
CA TYR A 602 -0.72 -13.86 8.09
C TYR A 602 -1.57 -13.78 6.81
N ASN A 603 -0.93 -13.33 5.72
CA ASN A 603 -1.58 -12.82 4.52
C ASN A 603 -2.70 -13.73 3.97
N GLU A 604 -2.47 -15.04 3.84
CA GLU A 604 -3.45 -15.95 3.20
C GLU A 604 -4.80 -16.07 3.94
N TYR A 605 -4.86 -15.71 5.22
CA TYR A 605 -6.11 -15.73 5.98
C TYR A 605 -6.78 -14.36 6.11
N VAL A 606 -6.10 -13.28 5.71
CA VAL A 606 -6.63 -11.91 5.82
C VAL A 606 -6.79 -11.22 4.47
N ASP A 607 -6.29 -11.81 3.39
CA ASP A 607 -6.38 -11.25 2.05
C ASP A 607 -7.58 -11.73 1.23
N GLY A 608 -8.38 -12.62 1.81
CA GLY A 608 -9.64 -13.14 1.28
C GLY A 608 -9.52 -14.19 0.19
N ARG A 609 -8.31 -14.57 -0.24
CA ARG A 609 -8.12 -15.51 -1.37
C ARG A 609 -8.35 -16.98 -0.97
N LYS A 610 -8.08 -17.34 0.28
CA LYS A 610 -8.11 -18.74 0.74
C LYS A 610 -9.39 -19.10 1.50
N LEU A 611 -9.83 -18.23 2.42
CA LEU A 611 -10.92 -18.53 3.33
C LEU A 611 -12.31 -18.27 2.72
N PRO A 612 -13.31 -19.13 2.99
CA PRO A 612 -14.71 -18.84 2.68
C PRO A 612 -15.22 -17.55 3.36
N LEU A 613 -16.22 -16.88 2.75
CA LEU A 613 -16.75 -15.58 3.21
C LEU A 613 -17.30 -15.56 4.63
N GLN A 614 -17.66 -16.71 5.22
CA GLN A 614 -18.15 -16.81 6.59
C GLN A 614 -17.06 -16.58 7.66
N TYR A 615 -15.79 -16.63 7.27
CA TYR A 615 -14.64 -16.37 8.13
C TYR A 615 -14.22 -14.90 8.00
N GLU A 616 -14.35 -14.16 9.09
CA GLU A 616 -14.18 -12.71 9.13
C GLU A 616 -12.77 -12.31 9.62
N ASN A 617 -11.74 -13.08 9.27
CA ASN A 617 -10.37 -12.91 9.76
C ASN A 617 -9.83 -11.48 9.52
N TYR A 618 -9.99 -10.89 8.33
CA TYR A 618 -9.55 -9.50 8.11
C TYR A 618 -10.22 -8.49 9.06
N LYS A 619 -11.52 -8.65 9.30
CA LYS A 619 -12.30 -7.83 10.22
C LYS A 619 -11.87 -8.04 11.68
N ALA A 620 -11.60 -9.28 12.06
CA ALA A 620 -11.03 -9.61 13.36
C ALA A 620 -9.64 -9.00 13.54
N ALA A 621 -8.81 -8.96 12.49
CA ALA A 621 -7.49 -8.34 12.51
C ALA A 621 -7.62 -6.82 12.69
N GLN A 622 -8.61 -6.18 12.07
CA GLN A 622 -8.91 -4.77 12.30
C GLN A 622 -9.28 -4.48 13.77
N ASP A 623 -10.16 -5.31 14.35
CA ASP A 623 -10.55 -5.20 15.76
C ASP A 623 -9.36 -5.40 16.69
N TRP A 624 -8.52 -6.40 16.40
CA TRP A 624 -7.32 -6.72 17.16
C TRP A 624 -6.30 -5.59 17.13
N VAL A 625 -5.96 -5.06 15.95
CA VAL A 625 -5.05 -3.91 15.80
C VAL A 625 -5.57 -2.69 16.59
N ARG A 626 -6.87 -2.38 16.47
CA ARG A 626 -7.47 -1.26 17.23
C ARG A 626 -7.40 -1.51 18.74
N PHE A 627 -7.64 -2.74 19.19
CA PHE A 627 -7.53 -3.09 20.61
C PHE A 627 -6.10 -2.84 21.12
N LEU A 628 -5.08 -3.35 20.42
CA LEU A 628 -3.68 -3.18 20.79
C LEU A 628 -3.29 -1.70 20.87
N LEU A 629 -3.61 -0.93 19.83
CA LEU A 629 -3.25 0.50 19.76
C LEU A 629 -3.97 1.33 20.83
N ASN A 630 -5.19 0.96 21.24
CA ASN A 630 -5.90 1.61 22.33
C ASN A 630 -5.36 1.25 23.72
N LYS A 631 -4.75 0.07 23.87
CA LYS A 631 -4.07 -0.32 25.13
C LYS A 631 -2.66 0.26 25.23
N ALA A 632 -2.04 0.54 24.10
CA ALA A 632 -0.69 1.03 24.02
C ALA A 632 -0.59 2.52 24.39
N ILE A 633 0.47 2.89 25.11
CA ILE A 633 0.82 4.29 25.39
C ILE A 633 1.93 4.75 24.45
N ILE A 634 2.00 6.05 24.19
CA ILE A 634 3.14 6.66 23.48
C ILE A 634 4.37 6.53 24.38
N LYS A 635 5.47 6.09 23.79
CA LYS A 635 6.76 5.91 24.45
C LYS A 635 7.76 6.85 23.77
N ASN A 636 8.37 7.74 24.55
CA ASN A 636 9.28 8.80 24.08
C ASN A 636 10.72 8.50 24.49
#